data_AF-A0A3A3FZ42-F1
#
_entry.id   AF-A0A3A3FZ42-F1
#
_cell.length_a   1.000
_cell.length_b   1.000
_cell.length_c   1.000
_cell.angle_alpha   90.00
_cell.angle_beta   90.00
_cell.angle_gamma   90.00
#
_symmetry.space_group_name_H-M   'P 1'
#
loop_
_entity.id
_entity.type
_entity.pdbx_description
1 polymer ?
#
loop_
_entity_poly.entity_id
_entity_poly.type
_entity_poly.pdbx_seq_one_letter_code
_entity_poly.pdbx_strand_id
1 'polypeptide(L)'
;MSSKPVENENKGELIDSLPLSAFGADKLLKPVASAMKSIEAMKTGDAHHALMEGLSAAGGLNKNIAKAATAAKVAQKLVAYAESKAGKPVSAPQTNAVIADHPLSGRAINDFAAKVPSFMPRPAPAGDSGDEIEPGMARASVGLLPGFSDQTRLLRFYAALPADKTLQIESFHGSAGLSELFSFHLTLIATNADIDLKDMIGKNVTIGIQHDQTDAHYINGYVNSFAFSHSDGGFAFYHAEIVPWLAYLTRRVNCRIFQDESVVSVLTTIFSEDYSGFADYEFRLTKSCPTENYIVQYNESDENFVCRLLEKHGLFYYFEHHATGHKMVIADTSSSEACCKPHPLHAKIEFNAGNRTQDKDAITHIGAQRTLQSAKVALNTFDFKAPLTPQYVELPTVAEQGDVPKLEIFDGNPAFNYKNVTDGAREAKQRLEVFEWQAKVFAGTSDCRGLQPGKTFILTNHEWFKPENPTDADFVVLSVSYSARNNYFERGGSAVYGNSFTCIRRKIPYRPRLTHAKPRMPGPQTATVVGPKGAEIHTDKFGRIKVQFHWDRYGRHNETSSCWIRVSQPWAGQNWGTVAIPRIAQEVIIDYLEGDPDRPVCTGRLYNVSQPMPYALPDAAHMMGFKSRSTPGGGGYCEMVIHDKKGHELINIHSQKDMVTTVQNMQATIVNGASQTNRITSGFQITTVKKKIEMESQTEFIHLKAATAITLEVGASKILLDASGKITIQGVHVDVIGSGRIDLNTNAGAAAPAPSPAQIPAPAPSVPVMPAGAASTAKAPPAAGGRQDPALAAPKVTGPKAVQTPATAPKPSTPARSGNGKRIGHLSRKHETSGRGVGTVSTGVGDPGGVSYGSYQLASKKGMVQSFLRAEGAEWAHEFKGLDPTVRDGDFGKKWKEIAAKSPKQFEDAQHNFIERTHYKPVLASVKKQTGVNLLNQSETLKDVVWSCSVQHQGAAGFIAEAVQSVKLKPDSLDYDKALINAIYDHRSSYVGKSKKLKPDIKANLQARYAKERKDALVVLQQEQD
;
A
#
# COMPACT_ATOMS: atom_id res chain seq x y z
N MET A 1 28.86 -53.86 9.46
CA MET A 1 29.12 -55.27 9.06
C MET A 1 27.79 -56.01 9.08
N SER A 2 27.52 -56.87 8.09
CA SER A 2 26.35 -57.80 7.99
C SER A 2 24.93 -57.21 8.08
N SER A 3 23.91 -57.76 7.39
CA SER A 3 23.93 -58.69 6.24
C SER A 3 22.58 -58.69 5.49
N LYS A 4 22.65 -58.95 4.17
CA LYS A 4 21.55 -59.28 3.23
C LYS A 4 21.08 -60.76 3.41
N PRO A 5 20.05 -61.34 2.75
CA PRO A 5 19.64 -61.30 1.30
C PRO A 5 18.29 -60.54 1.07
N VAL A 6 17.36 -60.77 0.11
CA VAL A 6 17.11 -61.80 -0.94
C VAL A 6 16.51 -61.18 -2.25
N GLU A 7 15.77 -61.95 -3.07
CA GLU A 7 15.11 -61.62 -4.35
C GLU A 7 13.87 -60.69 -4.23
N ASN A 8 13.31 -60.00 -5.26
CA ASN A 8 13.37 -59.99 -6.74
C ASN A 8 12.16 -60.63 -7.48
N GLU A 9 11.69 -59.99 -8.59
CA GLU A 9 10.68 -60.43 -9.59
C GLU A 9 9.18 -60.59 -9.18
N ASN A 10 8.14 -60.43 -10.06
CA ASN A 10 7.95 -59.69 -11.33
C ASN A 10 6.44 -59.64 -11.76
N LYS A 11 6.06 -58.73 -12.71
CA LYS A 11 4.80 -58.66 -13.54
C LYS A 11 3.44 -58.42 -12.83
N GLY A 12 2.42 -57.82 -13.46
CA GLY A 12 2.36 -57.08 -14.75
C GLY A 12 0.93 -56.72 -15.24
N GLU A 13 0.85 -55.73 -16.16
CA GLU A 13 -0.16 -55.56 -17.27
C GLU A 13 -1.66 -55.31 -16.93
N LEU A 14 -2.53 -54.66 -17.72
CA LEU A 14 -2.51 -53.80 -18.96
C LEU A 14 -3.76 -52.86 -18.87
N ILE A 15 -4.06 -51.82 -19.67
CA ILE A 15 -4.34 -51.70 -21.13
C ILE A 15 -4.34 -50.19 -21.55
N ASP A 16 -3.73 -49.88 -22.71
CA ASP A 16 -3.97 -48.83 -23.76
C ASP A 16 -4.81 -47.53 -23.53
N SER A 17 -4.62 -46.40 -24.25
CA SER A 17 -4.09 -46.21 -25.63
C SER A 17 -3.54 -44.79 -25.95
N LEU A 18 -2.57 -44.75 -26.88
CA LEU A 18 -2.24 -43.67 -27.86
C LEU A 18 -1.61 -42.33 -27.35
N PRO A 19 -0.83 -41.61 -28.20
CA PRO A 19 0.55 -41.30 -27.79
C PRO A 19 0.97 -39.81 -27.79
N LEU A 20 2.01 -39.54 -26.99
CA LEU A 20 2.90 -38.37 -27.08
C LEU A 20 4.30 -38.85 -27.46
N SER A 21 4.94 -38.24 -28.46
CA SER A 21 6.29 -38.61 -28.91
C SER A 21 7.16 -37.40 -29.24
N ALA A 22 8.47 -37.63 -29.25
CA ALA A 22 9.53 -36.73 -29.73
C ALA A 22 9.74 -35.38 -28.99
N PHE A 23 10.39 -35.44 -27.82
CA PHE A 23 11.40 -34.45 -27.44
C PHE A 23 12.70 -35.15 -27.01
N GLY A 24 13.56 -35.42 -27.99
CA GLY A 24 14.88 -36.04 -27.77
C GLY A 24 15.94 -35.01 -27.42
N ALA A 25 16.40 -34.99 -26.17
CA ALA A 25 17.37 -34.02 -25.66
C ALA A 25 18.83 -34.46 -25.86
N ASP A 26 19.36 -34.47 -27.10
CA ASP A 26 20.82 -34.62 -27.32
C ASP A 26 21.40 -34.09 -28.66
N LYS A 27 20.95 -32.93 -29.18
CA LYS A 27 21.47 -32.38 -30.46
C LYS A 27 21.76 -30.86 -30.54
N LEU A 28 21.89 -30.14 -29.41
CA LEU A 28 22.13 -28.67 -29.43
C LEU A 28 23.41 -28.17 -28.73
N LEU A 29 24.14 -28.99 -27.99
CA LEU A 29 25.26 -28.51 -27.14
C LEU A 29 26.64 -28.44 -27.82
N LYS A 30 26.79 -28.87 -29.08
CA LYS A 30 28.08 -28.81 -29.81
C LYS A 30 28.26 -27.59 -30.76
N PRO A 31 27.23 -27.05 -31.45
CA PRO A 31 27.40 -25.86 -32.29
C PRO A 31 27.75 -24.58 -31.50
N VAL A 32 27.14 -24.39 -30.32
CA VAL A 32 27.29 -23.15 -29.52
C VAL A 32 28.71 -22.98 -29.00
N ALA A 33 29.36 -24.05 -28.57
CA ALA A 33 30.77 -24.04 -28.15
C ALA A 33 31.73 -23.64 -29.28
N SER A 34 31.42 -24.03 -30.53
CA SER A 34 32.20 -23.67 -31.72
C SER A 34 32.06 -22.18 -32.09
N ALA A 35 30.83 -21.64 -31.96
CA ALA A 35 30.57 -20.23 -32.19
C ALA A 35 31.28 -19.32 -31.18
N MET A 36 31.24 -19.66 -29.88
CA MET A 36 31.98 -18.92 -28.84
C MET A 36 33.49 -18.91 -29.11
N LYS A 37 34.08 -20.08 -29.41
CA LYS A 37 35.53 -20.20 -29.62
C LYS A 37 36.03 -19.52 -30.90
N SER A 38 35.15 -19.34 -31.90
CA SER A 38 35.42 -18.55 -33.10
C SER A 38 35.50 -17.04 -32.82
N ILE A 39 34.81 -16.54 -31.80
CA ILE A 39 34.79 -15.11 -31.46
C ILE A 39 36.06 -14.69 -30.69
N GLU A 40 36.58 -15.55 -29.80
CA GLU A 40 37.85 -15.29 -29.10
C GLU A 40 39.08 -15.32 -30.03
N ALA A 41 38.98 -15.99 -31.18
CA ALA A 41 40.09 -16.12 -32.13
C ALA A 41 40.34 -14.90 -33.02
N MET A 42 39.41 -13.93 -33.10
CA MET A 42 39.50 -12.79 -34.04
C MET A 42 40.35 -11.61 -33.51
N LYS A 43 41.58 -11.91 -33.09
CA LYS A 43 42.61 -10.92 -32.72
C LYS A 43 43.83 -10.95 -33.65
N THR A 44 43.64 -10.77 -34.96
CA THR A 44 44.71 -10.32 -35.90
C THR A 44 44.17 -9.96 -37.29
N GLY A 45 44.69 -8.87 -37.86
CA GLY A 45 44.86 -8.68 -39.32
C GLY A 45 43.62 -8.84 -40.21
N ASP A 46 43.72 -9.75 -41.18
CA ASP A 46 43.04 -9.66 -42.48
C ASP A 46 41.71 -10.40 -42.62
N ALA A 47 41.28 -11.17 -41.61
CA ALA A 47 40.07 -12.01 -41.71
C ALA A 47 38.78 -11.22 -42.04
N HIS A 48 38.75 -9.92 -41.73
CA HIS A 48 37.58 -9.07 -41.98
C HIS A 48 37.34 -8.78 -43.48
N HIS A 49 38.39 -8.63 -44.30
CA HIS A 49 38.20 -8.26 -45.72
C HIS A 49 37.61 -9.42 -46.53
N ALA A 50 38.20 -10.61 -46.41
CA ALA A 50 37.75 -11.82 -47.08
C ALA A 50 36.29 -12.18 -46.73
N LEU A 51 35.87 -11.96 -45.47
CA LEU A 51 34.49 -12.17 -45.03
C LEU A 51 33.50 -11.24 -45.76
N MET A 52 33.89 -9.99 -46.01
CA MET A 52 33.02 -8.98 -46.65
C MET A 52 32.84 -9.22 -48.15
N GLU A 53 33.88 -9.69 -48.84
CA GLU A 53 33.79 -10.09 -50.26
C GLU A 53 32.94 -11.35 -50.41
N GLY A 54 33.14 -12.36 -49.55
CA GLY A 54 32.31 -13.58 -49.51
C GLY A 54 30.83 -13.29 -49.24
N LEU A 55 30.54 -12.39 -48.29
CA LEU A 55 29.16 -11.93 -48.02
C LEU A 55 28.55 -11.17 -49.20
N SER A 56 29.34 -10.40 -49.96
CA SER A 56 28.86 -9.69 -51.15
C SER A 56 28.51 -10.66 -52.28
N ALA A 57 29.30 -11.72 -52.49
CA ALA A 57 28.99 -12.77 -53.47
C ALA A 57 27.75 -13.60 -53.05
N ALA A 58 27.66 -14.03 -51.79
CA ALA A 58 26.53 -14.79 -51.27
C ALA A 58 25.20 -14.00 -51.24
N GLY A 59 25.27 -12.67 -51.20
CA GLY A 59 24.10 -11.77 -51.18
C GLY A 59 23.18 -11.91 -52.40
N GLY A 60 23.70 -12.36 -53.55
CA GLY A 60 22.89 -12.63 -54.76
C GLY A 60 22.03 -13.89 -54.66
N LEU A 61 22.34 -14.82 -53.74
CA LEU A 61 21.72 -16.15 -53.65
C LEU A 61 20.76 -16.31 -52.46
N ASN A 62 20.83 -15.47 -51.42
CA ASN A 62 19.95 -15.59 -50.26
C ASN A 62 19.54 -14.24 -49.63
N LYS A 63 18.23 -13.96 -49.63
CA LYS A 63 17.63 -12.71 -49.10
C LYS A 63 17.85 -12.47 -47.60
N ASN A 64 18.14 -13.50 -46.81
CA ASN A 64 18.46 -13.33 -45.39
C ASN A 64 19.93 -12.94 -45.17
N ILE A 65 20.85 -13.38 -46.03
CA ILE A 65 22.27 -12.98 -45.98
C ILE A 65 22.42 -11.52 -46.44
N ALA A 66 21.67 -11.10 -47.46
CA ALA A 66 21.61 -9.69 -47.89
C ALA A 66 21.18 -8.73 -46.76
N LYS A 67 20.27 -9.14 -45.87
CA LYS A 67 19.90 -8.36 -44.67
C LYS A 67 21.06 -8.24 -43.68
N ALA A 68 21.83 -9.30 -43.44
CA ALA A 68 22.99 -9.27 -42.55
C ALA A 68 24.09 -8.33 -43.10
N ALA A 69 24.40 -8.42 -44.40
CA ALA A 69 25.35 -7.52 -45.06
C ALA A 69 24.90 -6.03 -45.01
N THR A 70 23.59 -5.79 -45.06
CA THR A 70 23.01 -4.44 -44.91
C THR A 70 23.16 -3.91 -43.48
N ALA A 71 22.90 -4.75 -42.47
CA ALA A 71 23.09 -4.39 -41.06
C ALA A 71 24.55 -4.07 -40.72
N ALA A 72 25.51 -4.85 -41.25
CA ALA A 72 26.94 -4.59 -41.08
C ALA A 72 27.35 -3.20 -41.62
N LYS A 73 26.90 -2.83 -42.82
CA LYS A 73 27.17 -1.49 -43.41
C LYS A 73 26.53 -0.34 -42.62
N VAL A 74 25.42 -0.58 -41.92
CA VAL A 74 24.81 0.42 -41.02
C VAL A 74 25.63 0.56 -39.72
N ALA A 75 26.09 -0.54 -39.13
CA ALA A 75 26.96 -0.52 -37.95
C ALA A 75 28.28 0.24 -38.23
N GLN A 76 28.89 -0.01 -39.40
CA GLN A 76 30.13 0.66 -39.80
C GLN A 76 29.96 2.19 -39.95
N LYS A 77 28.81 2.65 -40.46
CA LYS A 77 28.46 4.09 -40.50
C LYS A 77 28.22 4.69 -39.12
N LEU A 78 27.68 3.92 -38.17
CA LEU A 78 27.46 4.38 -36.79
C LEU A 78 28.79 4.53 -36.03
N VAL A 79 29.77 3.66 -36.26
CA VAL A 79 31.13 3.79 -35.68
C VAL A 79 31.81 5.05 -36.21
N ALA A 80 31.89 5.22 -37.54
CA ALA A 80 32.49 6.41 -38.13
C ALA A 80 31.79 7.73 -37.70
N TYR A 81 30.47 7.70 -37.52
CA TYR A 81 29.71 8.83 -36.97
C TYR A 81 30.07 9.13 -35.49
N ALA A 82 30.24 8.10 -34.65
CA ALA A 82 30.67 8.26 -33.27
C ALA A 82 32.10 8.83 -33.17
N GLU A 83 33.03 8.34 -34.00
CA GLU A 83 34.41 8.83 -34.06
C GLU A 83 34.47 10.29 -34.52
N SER A 84 33.68 10.68 -35.54
CA SER A 84 33.58 12.07 -35.99
C SER A 84 33.03 13.07 -34.96
N LYS A 85 32.45 12.59 -33.84
CA LYS A 85 31.91 13.41 -32.74
C LYS A 85 32.90 13.64 -31.59
N ALA A 86 34.04 12.96 -31.57
CA ALA A 86 35.02 13.01 -30.48
C ALA A 86 36.01 14.20 -30.61
N GLY A 87 35.50 15.43 -30.43
CA GLY A 87 36.32 16.65 -30.41
C GLY A 87 37.25 16.73 -29.18
N LYS A 88 38.45 17.30 -29.36
CA LYS A 88 39.44 17.51 -28.27
C LYS A 88 38.95 18.54 -27.25
N PRO A 89 39.35 18.44 -25.97
CA PRO A 89 38.94 19.39 -24.93
C PRO A 89 39.59 20.78 -25.13
N VAL A 90 38.81 21.82 -24.86
CA VAL A 90 39.25 23.22 -24.73
C VAL A 90 38.78 23.72 -23.37
N SER A 91 39.63 24.45 -22.65
CA SER A 91 39.32 24.99 -21.32
C SER A 91 38.29 26.12 -21.38
N ALA A 92 37.37 26.15 -20.42
CA ALA A 92 36.37 27.20 -20.23
C ALA A 92 36.52 27.80 -18.81
N PRO A 93 36.16 29.08 -18.59
CA PRO A 93 36.57 29.83 -17.41
C PRO A 93 35.78 29.51 -16.14
N GLN A 94 36.43 29.67 -14.98
CA GLN A 94 35.78 29.69 -13.67
C GLN A 94 35.14 31.06 -13.41
N THR A 95 33.94 31.07 -12.81
CA THR A 95 33.33 32.25 -12.20
C THR A 95 33.10 31.99 -10.72
N ASN A 96 33.77 32.76 -9.86
CA ASN A 96 33.69 32.59 -8.41
C ASN A 96 32.43 33.26 -7.85
N ALA A 97 31.48 32.47 -7.34
CA ALA A 97 30.43 32.95 -6.46
C ALA A 97 30.90 32.80 -5.00
N VAL A 98 31.19 33.92 -4.34
CA VAL A 98 31.65 33.92 -2.93
C VAL A 98 30.44 33.97 -2.00
N ILE A 99 30.31 32.95 -1.15
CA ILE A 99 29.48 33.05 0.07
C ILE A 99 30.41 33.59 1.17
N ALA A 100 30.14 34.80 1.63
CA ALA A 100 30.85 35.39 2.76
C ALA A 100 30.41 34.77 4.10
N ASP A 101 31.18 35.02 5.15
CA ASP A 101 30.83 34.77 6.55
C ASP A 101 30.61 33.28 6.95
N HIS A 102 31.59 32.44 6.62
CA HIS A 102 31.85 31.19 7.37
C HIS A 102 33.30 31.19 7.92
N PRO A 103 33.56 30.84 9.20
CA PRO A 103 34.89 30.95 9.83
C PRO A 103 35.96 29.95 9.34
N LEU A 104 35.81 29.39 8.13
CA LEU A 104 36.78 28.52 7.46
C LEU A 104 37.08 28.98 6.01
N SER A 105 36.63 30.17 5.61
CA SER A 105 36.93 30.77 4.30
C SER A 105 38.42 31.15 4.19
N GLY A 106 39.23 30.24 3.64
CA GLY A 106 40.67 30.45 3.47
C GLY A 106 41.53 29.20 3.25
N ARG A 107 40.97 27.98 3.31
CA ARG A 107 41.68 26.74 2.95
C ARG A 107 41.33 26.28 1.54
N ALA A 108 42.29 25.67 0.84
CA ALA A 108 42.19 25.36 -0.58
C ALA A 108 41.23 24.19 -0.87
N ILE A 109 40.48 24.28 -1.98
CA ILE A 109 39.36 23.37 -2.33
C ILE A 109 39.84 22.10 -3.08
N ASN A 110 41.15 21.82 -3.12
CA ASN A 110 41.71 20.76 -3.97
C ASN A 110 41.64 19.34 -3.37
N ASP A 111 41.41 19.18 -2.06
CA ASP A 111 41.42 17.85 -1.40
C ASP A 111 40.17 16.99 -1.67
N PHE A 112 39.12 17.56 -2.30
CA PHE A 112 37.84 16.88 -2.58
C PHE A 112 37.69 16.37 -4.03
N ALA A 113 38.76 16.43 -4.84
CA ALA A 113 38.74 16.03 -6.25
C ALA A 113 39.39 14.65 -6.55
N ALA A 114 39.79 13.90 -5.53
CA ALA A 114 40.31 12.54 -5.70
C ALA A 114 39.18 11.53 -5.97
N LYS A 115 39.44 10.52 -6.81
CA LYS A 115 38.55 9.34 -6.90
C LYS A 115 38.47 8.67 -5.53
N VAL A 116 37.25 8.33 -5.10
CA VAL A 116 37.02 7.48 -3.92
C VAL A 116 37.84 6.20 -4.06
N PRO A 117 38.83 5.95 -3.18
CA PRO A 117 39.52 4.66 -3.16
C PRO A 117 38.51 3.60 -2.69
N SER A 118 38.40 2.50 -3.42
CA SER A 118 37.74 1.32 -2.89
C SER A 118 38.58 0.80 -1.72
N PHE A 119 38.10 1.03 -0.48
CA PHE A 119 38.77 0.55 0.73
C PHE A 119 38.65 -0.97 0.82
N MET A 120 39.56 -1.66 0.15
CA MET A 120 39.87 -3.06 0.42
C MET A 120 40.91 -3.07 1.56
N PRO A 121 40.55 -3.44 2.79
CA PRO A 121 41.56 -3.76 3.78
C PRO A 121 42.39 -4.94 3.25
N ARG A 122 43.70 -4.89 3.49
CA ARG A 122 44.61 -5.99 3.17
C ARG A 122 44.11 -7.25 3.92
N PRO A 123 43.91 -8.41 3.25
CA PRO A 123 43.43 -9.59 3.94
C PRO A 123 44.41 -9.97 5.06
N ALA A 124 43.87 -10.39 6.20
CA ALA A 124 44.66 -11.04 7.23
C ALA A 124 45.39 -12.26 6.64
N PRO A 125 46.63 -12.57 7.08
CA PRO A 125 47.32 -13.76 6.61
C PRO A 125 46.48 -15.00 6.93
N ALA A 126 46.38 -15.91 5.96
CA ALA A 126 45.74 -17.20 6.20
C ALA A 126 46.52 -17.94 7.30
N GLY A 127 45.80 -18.51 8.27
CA GLY A 127 46.42 -19.29 9.33
C GLY A 127 47.04 -20.55 8.78
N ASP A 128 48.36 -20.68 8.92
CA ASP A 128 49.06 -21.95 8.76
C ASP A 128 49.03 -22.72 10.11
N SER A 129 49.21 -24.04 10.07
CA SER A 129 48.86 -24.91 11.18
C SER A 129 49.98 -25.13 12.19
N GLY A 130 49.77 -24.65 13.42
CA GLY A 130 50.42 -25.16 14.63
C GLY A 130 51.79 -24.58 14.96
N ASP A 131 51.84 -23.84 16.08
CA ASP A 131 52.86 -23.99 17.13
C ASP A 131 52.40 -23.23 18.39
N GLU A 132 52.97 -23.54 19.55
CA GLU A 132 52.63 -22.90 20.83
C GLU A 132 53.26 -21.49 20.91
N ILE A 133 52.45 -20.46 21.18
CA ILE A 133 52.92 -19.06 21.23
C ILE A 133 53.10 -18.62 22.69
N GLU A 134 54.35 -18.49 23.13
CA GLU A 134 54.70 -17.86 24.41
C GLU A 134 54.32 -16.36 24.44
N PRO A 135 53.99 -15.79 25.62
CA PRO A 135 53.50 -14.41 25.76
C PRO A 135 54.62 -13.34 25.65
N GLY A 136 55.14 -13.16 24.44
CA GLY A 136 56.23 -12.23 24.10
C GLY A 136 55.79 -10.80 23.74
N MET A 137 55.18 -10.04 24.66
CA MET A 137 55.13 -8.57 24.54
C MET A 137 56.30 -7.91 25.27
N ALA A 138 57.05 -7.05 24.58
CA ALA A 138 58.34 -6.53 25.04
C ALA A 138 58.21 -5.65 26.29
N ARG A 139 58.94 -6.01 27.35
CA ARG A 139 59.02 -5.26 28.60
C ARG A 139 60.15 -4.22 28.54
N ALA A 140 59.84 -2.94 28.78
CA ALA A 140 60.83 -1.89 28.94
C ALA A 140 60.96 -1.49 30.42
N SER A 141 61.97 -2.03 31.11
CA SER A 141 62.28 -1.65 32.50
C SER A 141 63.17 -0.40 32.53
N VAL A 142 62.57 0.78 32.56
CA VAL A 142 63.27 2.05 32.82
C VAL A 142 63.22 2.35 34.32
N GLY A 143 64.36 2.71 34.91
CA GLY A 143 64.48 2.91 36.36
C GLY A 143 63.70 4.13 36.84
N LEU A 144 62.65 3.91 37.62
CA LEU A 144 61.88 4.95 38.33
C LEU A 144 61.80 4.65 39.83
N LEU A 145 61.29 5.64 40.58
CA LEU A 145 61.08 5.60 42.03
C LEU A 145 60.36 4.31 42.48
N PRO A 146 60.80 3.66 43.57
CA PRO A 146 60.19 2.42 44.06
C PRO A 146 58.76 2.68 44.60
N GLY A 147 57.77 2.52 43.73
CA GLY A 147 56.35 2.68 44.06
C GLY A 147 55.41 2.84 42.86
N PHE A 148 55.89 3.38 41.74
CA PHE A 148 55.06 3.67 40.54
C PHE A 148 54.98 2.49 39.56
N SER A 149 54.57 1.32 40.08
CA SER A 149 54.29 0.11 39.29
C SER A 149 52.85 -0.35 39.54
N ASP A 150 52.16 -0.74 38.47
CA ASP A 150 50.81 -1.30 38.49
C ASP A 150 50.78 -2.83 38.63
N GLN A 151 51.96 -3.49 38.57
CA GLN A 151 52.10 -4.95 38.59
C GLN A 151 51.44 -5.61 39.81
N THR A 152 51.40 -4.94 40.96
CA THR A 152 50.78 -5.42 42.21
C THR A 152 49.48 -4.69 42.56
N ARG A 153 48.90 -3.91 41.65
CA ARG A 153 47.70 -3.10 41.87
C ARG A 153 46.42 -3.82 41.45
N LEU A 154 45.30 -3.39 42.02
CA LEU A 154 43.96 -3.92 41.78
C LEU A 154 43.48 -3.62 40.36
N LEU A 155 43.69 -2.39 39.90
CA LEU A 155 43.34 -1.93 38.56
C LEU A 155 44.61 -1.70 37.72
N ARG A 156 44.64 -2.23 36.49
CA ARG A 156 45.71 -2.03 35.50
C ARG A 156 45.14 -1.47 34.20
N PHE A 157 45.94 -0.70 33.45
CA PHE A 157 45.54 -0.15 32.15
C PHE A 157 46.44 -0.69 31.05
N TYR A 158 45.83 -1.24 30.00
CA TYR A 158 46.53 -1.73 28.82
C TYR A 158 46.08 -0.91 27.60
N ALA A 159 47.01 -0.12 27.06
CA ALA A 159 46.82 0.68 25.86
C ALA A 159 48.07 0.60 24.97
N ALA A 160 47.87 0.70 23.66
CA ALA A 160 48.95 0.66 22.67
C ALA A 160 49.68 2.01 22.56
N LEU A 161 50.44 2.37 23.60
CA LEU A 161 51.28 3.57 23.68
C LEU A 161 52.78 3.23 23.71
N PRO A 162 53.67 4.18 23.35
CA PRO A 162 55.10 4.10 23.62
C PRO A 162 55.42 3.87 25.10
N ALA A 163 56.51 3.17 25.39
CA ALA A 163 56.89 2.77 26.75
C ALA A 163 57.28 3.95 27.69
N ASP A 164 57.56 5.11 27.12
CA ASP A 164 57.79 6.40 27.81
C ASP A 164 56.50 7.19 28.09
N LYS A 165 55.35 6.70 27.61
CA LYS A 165 54.02 7.35 27.74
C LYS A 165 53.03 6.42 28.45
N THR A 166 53.40 5.95 29.64
CA THR A 166 52.58 5.03 30.44
C THR A 166 51.43 5.74 31.16
N LEU A 167 50.25 5.11 31.14
CA LEU A 167 49.05 5.52 31.88
C LEU A 167 48.68 4.41 32.87
N GLN A 168 48.36 4.77 34.11
CA GLN A 168 47.91 3.85 35.18
C GLN A 168 46.54 4.30 35.70
N ILE A 169 45.67 3.38 36.14
CA ILE A 169 44.32 3.72 36.63
C ILE A 169 44.37 4.16 38.10
N GLU A 170 43.99 5.41 38.39
CA GLU A 170 43.74 5.88 39.75
C GLU A 170 42.37 5.38 40.24
N SER A 171 41.32 5.63 39.45
CA SER A 171 39.95 5.18 39.73
C SER A 171 39.14 4.83 38.47
N PHE A 172 38.15 3.98 38.66
CA PHE A 172 37.26 3.39 37.64
C PHE A 172 35.82 3.41 38.16
N HIS A 173 34.93 4.08 37.42
CA HIS A 173 33.51 4.14 37.73
C HIS A 173 32.70 4.01 36.43
N GLY A 174 31.55 3.35 36.47
CA GLY A 174 30.69 3.26 35.28
C GLY A 174 29.68 2.13 35.35
N SER A 175 28.95 1.89 34.26
CA SER A 175 27.86 0.90 34.22
C SER A 175 27.82 0.10 32.94
N ALA A 176 27.29 -1.12 33.05
CA ALA A 176 26.96 -2.00 31.93
C ALA A 176 25.64 -2.73 32.21
N GLY A 177 24.87 -3.06 31.17
CA GLY A 177 23.58 -3.74 31.31
C GLY A 177 23.13 -4.53 30.07
N LEU A 178 22.09 -5.34 30.23
CA LEU A 178 21.45 -6.06 29.13
C LEU A 178 20.72 -5.08 28.21
N SER A 179 21.13 -5.09 26.94
CA SER A 179 20.71 -4.15 25.90
C SER A 179 21.05 -2.68 26.17
N GLU A 180 22.08 -2.43 26.98
CA GLU A 180 22.60 -1.10 27.28
C GLU A 180 24.05 -0.98 26.76
N LEU A 181 24.41 0.19 26.23
CA LEU A 181 25.81 0.51 25.93
C LEU A 181 26.54 0.73 27.26
N PHE A 182 27.65 0.02 27.50
CA PHE A 182 28.47 0.32 28.67
C PHE A 182 29.18 1.68 28.49
N SER A 183 29.36 2.41 29.59
CA SER A 183 30.31 3.51 29.65
C SER A 183 31.07 3.45 30.97
N PHE A 184 32.40 3.55 30.85
CA PHE A 184 33.32 3.54 31.98
C PHE A 184 34.18 4.79 31.97
N HIS A 185 34.10 5.57 33.05
CA HIS A 185 34.91 6.75 33.28
C HIS A 185 36.14 6.37 34.12
N LEU A 186 37.31 6.67 33.58
CA LEU A 186 38.60 6.44 34.22
C LEU A 186 39.23 7.76 34.65
N THR A 187 39.79 7.79 35.86
CA THR A 187 40.87 8.72 36.21
C THR A 187 42.19 8.00 35.99
N LEU A 188 43.01 8.52 35.09
CA LEU A 188 44.31 7.95 34.71
C LEU A 188 45.42 8.89 35.15
N ILE A 189 46.56 8.33 35.56
CA ILE A 189 47.76 9.07 35.95
C ILE A 189 48.98 8.63 35.13
N ALA A 190 49.82 9.59 34.77
CA ALA A 190 51.09 9.38 34.09
C ALA A 190 52.20 10.22 34.76
N THR A 191 53.45 9.74 34.72
CA THR A 191 54.63 10.56 35.09
C THR A 191 55.11 11.44 33.95
N ASN A 192 54.67 11.16 32.72
CA ASN A 192 54.94 11.97 31.53
C ASN A 192 53.66 12.72 31.12
N ALA A 193 53.76 14.05 31.00
CA ALA A 193 52.64 14.91 30.58
C ALA A 193 52.50 15.05 29.05
N ASP A 194 53.47 14.55 28.28
CA ASP A 194 53.51 14.64 26.81
C ASP A 194 52.59 13.59 26.13
N ILE A 195 51.38 13.35 26.66
CA ILE A 195 50.41 12.44 26.05
C ILE A 195 49.42 13.24 25.21
N ASP A 196 49.72 13.27 23.91
CA ASP A 196 48.94 13.91 22.87
C ASP A 196 47.52 13.33 22.81
N LEU A 197 46.47 14.13 23.05
CA LEU A 197 45.11 13.60 23.25
C LEU A 197 44.58 12.83 22.01
N LYS A 198 45.06 13.23 20.82
CA LYS A 198 44.77 12.58 19.53
C LYS A 198 45.34 11.16 19.41
N ASP A 199 46.34 10.80 20.22
CA ASP A 199 46.98 9.49 20.17
C ASP A 199 46.16 8.44 20.95
N MET A 200 45.29 8.89 21.86
CA MET A 200 44.41 8.01 22.66
C MET A 200 42.96 7.94 22.15
N ILE A 201 42.45 8.99 21.48
CA ILE A 201 41.06 9.01 21.01
C ILE A 201 40.78 7.87 20.01
N GLY A 202 39.67 7.17 20.21
CA GLY A 202 39.25 6.04 19.37
C GLY A 202 40.11 4.77 19.48
N LYS A 203 41.13 4.74 20.36
CA LYS A 203 41.94 3.52 20.58
C LYS A 203 41.13 2.45 21.30
N ASN A 204 41.40 1.19 20.95
CA ASN A 204 41.00 0.02 21.75
C ASN A 204 41.92 -0.06 22.99
N VAL A 205 41.33 -0.22 24.17
CA VAL A 205 42.04 -0.31 25.45
C VAL A 205 41.38 -1.33 26.39
N THR A 206 42.16 -1.90 27.29
CA THR A 206 41.68 -2.88 28.28
C THR A 206 42.01 -2.44 29.70
N ILE A 207 41.01 -2.51 30.57
CA ILE A 207 41.13 -2.42 32.03
C ILE A 207 41.31 -3.84 32.55
N GLY A 208 42.33 -4.08 33.38
CA GLY A 208 42.48 -5.33 34.13
C GLY A 208 42.08 -5.15 35.59
N ILE A 209 41.17 -5.98 36.10
CA ILE A 209 40.78 -6.06 37.50
C ILE A 209 41.36 -7.36 38.09
N GLN A 210 42.27 -7.24 39.06
CA GLN A 210 42.94 -8.39 39.66
C GLN A 210 41.97 -9.23 40.52
N HIS A 211 41.93 -10.53 40.25
CA HIS A 211 41.28 -11.54 41.10
C HIS A 211 42.32 -12.22 42.01
N ASP A 212 41.87 -12.77 43.14
CA ASP A 212 42.79 -13.23 44.20
C ASP A 212 43.41 -14.63 43.94
N GLN A 213 43.00 -15.33 42.88
CA GLN A 213 43.43 -16.72 42.60
C GLN A 213 43.76 -17.03 41.12
N THR A 214 43.59 -16.08 40.18
CA THR A 214 43.78 -16.31 38.73
C THR A 214 44.24 -15.04 38.00
N ASP A 215 44.40 -15.15 36.67
CA ASP A 215 44.45 -13.99 35.77
C ASP A 215 43.33 -12.97 36.02
N ALA A 216 43.59 -11.73 35.64
CA ALA A 216 42.68 -10.60 35.82
C ALA A 216 41.39 -10.75 35.00
N HIS A 217 40.27 -10.25 35.55
CA HIS A 217 39.08 -9.98 34.75
C HIS A 217 39.35 -8.75 33.90
N TYR A 218 39.22 -8.90 32.58
CA TYR A 218 39.38 -7.82 31.61
C TYR A 218 38.05 -7.14 31.30
N ILE A 219 38.06 -5.80 31.25
CA ILE A 219 37.01 -4.96 30.67
C ILE A 219 37.64 -4.20 29.50
N ASN A 220 37.30 -4.61 28.28
CA ASN A 220 37.82 -4.02 27.04
C ASN A 220 36.78 -3.10 26.39
N GLY A 221 37.23 -1.99 25.79
CA GLY A 221 36.40 -1.07 25.01
C GLY A 221 37.22 -0.08 24.18
N TYR A 222 36.57 0.95 23.67
CA TYR A 222 37.19 2.02 22.88
C TYR A 222 37.07 3.38 23.57
N VAL A 223 38.09 4.22 23.43
CA VAL A 223 38.14 5.58 24.01
C VAL A 223 37.22 6.54 23.23
N ASN A 224 36.04 6.86 23.77
CA ASN A 224 35.10 7.84 23.20
C ASN A 224 35.46 9.29 23.53
N SER A 225 36.11 9.51 24.67
CA SER A 225 36.57 10.81 25.14
C SER A 225 37.90 10.65 25.89
N PHE A 226 38.82 11.60 25.70
CA PHE A 226 40.10 11.64 26.41
C PHE A 226 40.52 13.10 26.63
N ALA A 227 40.78 13.48 27.88
CA ALA A 227 41.09 14.84 28.26
C ALA A 227 42.21 14.87 29.31
N PHE A 228 43.14 15.82 29.18
CA PHE A 228 44.01 16.22 30.28
C PHE A 228 43.20 17.02 31.31
N SER A 229 43.44 16.77 32.59
CA SER A 229 42.71 17.37 33.72
C SER A 229 43.57 18.40 34.45
N HIS A 230 44.67 17.96 35.08
CA HIS A 230 45.63 18.80 35.75
C HIS A 230 46.98 18.07 35.93
N SER A 231 47.98 18.76 36.47
CA SER A 231 49.19 18.13 37.01
C SER A 231 49.29 18.41 38.51
N ASP A 232 49.59 17.39 39.31
CA ASP A 232 49.83 17.49 40.75
C ASP A 232 50.82 16.41 41.23
N GLY A 233 51.59 16.70 42.28
CA GLY A 233 52.50 15.73 42.92
C GLY A 233 53.63 15.15 42.05
N GLY A 234 53.84 15.68 40.84
CA GLY A 234 54.74 15.10 39.82
C GLY A 234 54.05 14.16 38.82
N PHE A 235 52.72 14.10 38.83
CA PHE A 235 51.90 13.33 37.88
C PHE A 235 51.02 14.24 37.03
N ALA A 236 50.75 13.82 35.80
CA ALA A 236 49.71 14.34 34.94
C ALA A 236 48.46 13.46 35.07
N PHE A 237 47.29 14.09 35.26
CA PHE A 237 45.99 13.44 35.42
C PHE A 237 45.19 13.59 34.13
N TYR A 238 44.60 12.48 33.68
CA TYR A 238 43.74 12.41 32.49
C TYR A 238 42.40 11.76 32.85
N HIS A 239 41.34 12.16 32.15
CA HIS A 239 40.05 11.47 32.17
C HIS A 239 39.80 10.79 30.84
N ALA A 240 39.34 9.54 30.89
CA ALA A 240 38.97 8.76 29.71
C ALA A 240 37.56 8.20 29.85
N GLU A 241 36.80 8.16 28.76
CA GLU A 241 35.53 7.43 28.66
C GLU A 241 35.67 6.24 27.72
N ILE A 242 35.36 5.04 28.22
CA ILE A 242 35.51 3.77 27.50
C ILE A 242 34.12 3.17 27.19
N VAL A 243 33.85 2.89 25.91
CA VAL A 243 32.54 2.46 25.37
C VAL A 243 32.66 1.23 24.46
N PRO A 244 31.57 0.49 24.15
CA PRO A 244 31.62 -0.59 23.16
C PRO A 244 31.81 -0.08 21.74
N TRP A 245 32.26 -0.95 20.81
CA TRP A 245 32.29 -0.63 19.38
C TRP A 245 30.91 -0.19 18.85
N LEU A 246 29.83 -0.71 19.45
CA LEU A 246 28.45 -0.37 19.09
C LEU A 246 28.14 1.13 19.29
N ALA A 247 28.81 1.81 20.22
CA ALA A 247 28.64 3.25 20.41
C ALA A 247 29.11 4.08 19.19
N TYR A 248 29.98 3.55 18.33
CA TYR A 248 30.35 4.23 17.07
C TYR A 248 29.19 4.28 16.07
N LEU A 249 28.25 3.34 16.11
CA LEU A 249 27.08 3.34 15.22
C LEU A 249 26.12 4.51 15.51
N THR A 250 26.27 5.20 16.65
CA THR A 250 25.58 6.47 16.94
C THR A 250 26.04 7.63 16.04
N ARG A 251 27.25 7.53 15.46
CA ARG A 251 27.91 8.62 14.71
C ARG A 251 27.55 8.66 13.23
N ARG A 252 26.87 7.63 12.71
CA ARG A 252 26.43 7.51 11.30
C ARG A 252 24.91 7.47 11.24
N VAL A 253 24.31 8.46 10.56
CA VAL A 253 22.89 8.52 10.22
C VAL A 253 22.72 8.12 8.75
N ASN A 254 21.70 7.31 8.45
CA ASN A 254 21.57 6.68 7.14
C ASN A 254 20.10 6.49 6.70
N CYS A 255 19.91 6.24 5.41
CA CYS A 255 18.65 5.78 4.81
C CYS A 255 18.95 4.56 3.93
N ARG A 256 18.41 3.39 4.29
CA ARG A 256 18.69 2.10 3.63
C ARG A 256 17.44 1.22 3.64
N ILE A 257 17.22 0.48 2.55
CA ILE A 257 16.10 -0.45 2.38
C ILE A 257 16.65 -1.88 2.38
N PHE A 258 16.04 -2.75 3.18
CA PHE A 258 16.27 -4.20 3.18
C PHE A 258 14.97 -4.90 2.77
N GLN A 259 15.07 -5.98 1.99
CA GLN A 259 13.93 -6.62 1.30
C GLN A 259 14.01 -8.14 1.34
N ASP A 260 12.93 -8.78 1.78
CA ASP A 260 12.80 -10.24 1.92
C ASP A 260 13.99 -10.87 2.69
N GLU A 261 14.44 -10.18 3.74
CA GLU A 261 15.56 -10.53 4.64
C GLU A 261 15.10 -10.78 6.08
N SER A 262 15.83 -11.59 6.86
CA SER A 262 15.62 -11.70 8.31
C SER A 262 16.40 -10.61 9.06
N VAL A 263 15.99 -10.27 10.29
CA VAL A 263 16.73 -9.29 11.12
C VAL A 263 18.19 -9.72 11.35
N VAL A 264 18.46 -11.03 11.46
CA VAL A 264 19.83 -11.56 11.56
C VAL A 264 20.67 -11.25 10.31
N SER A 265 20.06 -11.30 9.11
CA SER A 265 20.69 -10.87 7.86
C SER A 265 21.00 -9.37 7.89
N VAL A 266 19.99 -8.54 8.18
CA VAL A 266 20.13 -7.07 8.23
C VAL A 266 21.21 -6.61 9.22
N LEU A 267 21.25 -7.19 10.42
CA LEU A 267 22.28 -6.91 11.42
C LEU A 267 23.67 -7.38 10.95
N THR A 268 23.77 -8.58 10.37
CA THR A 268 25.01 -9.10 9.78
C THR A 268 25.54 -8.18 8.68
N THR A 269 24.65 -7.71 7.79
CA THR A 269 24.97 -6.78 6.71
C THR A 269 25.54 -5.47 7.24
N ILE A 270 24.93 -4.88 8.29
CA ILE A 270 25.47 -3.65 8.89
C ILE A 270 26.83 -3.91 9.55
N PHE A 271 26.94 -4.90 10.43
CA PHE A 271 28.16 -5.16 11.17
C PHE A 271 29.34 -5.61 10.28
N SER A 272 29.08 -6.44 9.27
CA SER A 272 30.12 -6.99 8.38
C SER A 272 30.44 -6.11 7.16
N GLU A 273 29.48 -5.38 6.58
CA GLU A 273 29.79 -4.47 5.45
C GLU A 273 30.25 -3.09 5.95
N ASP A 274 29.42 -2.43 6.76
CA ASP A 274 29.61 -1.02 7.12
C ASP A 274 30.61 -0.82 8.28
N TYR A 275 30.85 -1.85 9.12
CA TYR A 275 31.68 -1.78 10.34
C TYR A 275 32.77 -2.88 10.45
N SER A 276 33.19 -3.41 9.30
CA SER A 276 34.31 -4.37 9.22
C SER A 276 35.58 -3.86 9.92
N GLY A 277 36.19 -4.73 10.73
CA GLY A 277 37.39 -4.42 11.52
C GLY A 277 37.14 -3.84 12.91
N PHE A 278 35.90 -3.48 13.26
CA PHE A 278 35.53 -3.04 14.62
C PHE A 278 34.50 -3.96 15.29
N ALA A 279 33.54 -4.48 14.53
CA ALA A 279 32.45 -5.28 15.07
C ALA A 279 32.83 -6.76 15.29
N ASP A 280 32.98 -7.16 16.56
CA ASP A 280 32.96 -8.57 16.99
C ASP A 280 31.63 -8.88 17.68
N TYR A 281 30.94 -9.93 17.23
CA TYR A 281 29.59 -10.29 17.67
C TYR A 281 29.27 -11.79 17.48
N GLU A 282 28.27 -12.29 18.22
CA GLU A 282 27.83 -13.69 18.18
C GLU A 282 26.31 -13.80 18.39
N PHE A 283 25.63 -14.58 17.55
CA PHE A 283 24.20 -14.87 17.68
C PHE A 283 23.96 -16.17 18.47
N ARG A 284 23.59 -16.06 19.75
CA ARG A 284 23.22 -17.17 20.64
C ARG A 284 21.69 -17.33 20.71
N LEU A 285 21.08 -17.76 19.60
CA LEU A 285 19.63 -17.82 19.42
C LEU A 285 19.08 -19.25 19.57
N THR A 286 18.03 -19.44 20.37
CA THR A 286 17.29 -20.71 20.48
C THR A 286 16.25 -20.90 19.37
N LYS A 287 15.87 -19.84 18.64
CA LYS A 287 14.86 -19.83 17.57
C LYS A 287 15.36 -19.07 16.35
N SER A 288 14.87 -19.46 15.18
CA SER A 288 15.08 -18.69 13.94
C SER A 288 14.25 -17.41 13.93
N CYS A 289 14.85 -16.31 13.45
CA CYS A 289 14.12 -15.08 13.18
C CYS A 289 13.39 -15.18 11.83
N PRO A 290 12.11 -14.76 11.72
CA PRO A 290 11.39 -14.78 10.47
C PRO A 290 11.96 -13.76 9.47
N THR A 291 11.81 -14.07 8.18
CA THR A 291 12.08 -13.14 7.07
C THR A 291 11.01 -12.04 7.02
N GLU A 292 11.42 -10.79 6.94
CA GLU A 292 10.54 -9.64 6.70
C GLU A 292 10.64 -9.12 5.27
N ASN A 293 9.48 -8.78 4.72
CA ASN A 293 9.35 -8.41 3.31
C ASN A 293 9.93 -7.03 2.98
N TYR A 294 10.01 -6.16 3.98
CA TYR A 294 10.44 -4.77 3.84
C TYR A 294 10.82 -4.24 5.23
N ILE A 295 12.07 -3.80 5.38
CA ILE A 295 12.55 -3.08 6.55
C ILE A 295 13.28 -1.84 6.05
N VAL A 296 12.92 -0.67 6.57
CA VAL A 296 13.51 0.62 6.20
C VAL A 296 14.24 1.21 7.41
N GLN A 297 15.50 1.57 7.20
CA GLN A 297 16.21 2.56 8.00
C GLN A 297 15.94 3.93 7.39
N TYR A 298 15.46 4.91 8.17
CA TYR A 298 15.17 6.25 7.65
C TYR A 298 15.58 7.36 8.62
N ASN A 299 16.61 8.12 8.24
CA ASN A 299 17.08 9.32 8.93
C ASN A 299 17.29 9.12 10.45
N GLU A 300 17.87 7.97 10.79
CA GLU A 300 18.19 7.52 12.14
C GLU A 300 19.64 7.01 12.17
N SER A 301 20.23 6.91 13.37
CA SER A 301 21.55 6.30 13.54
C SER A 301 21.52 4.82 13.18
N ASP A 302 22.66 4.27 12.73
CA ASP A 302 22.81 2.81 12.56
C ASP A 302 22.58 2.09 13.90
N GLU A 303 22.91 2.74 15.02
CA GLU A 303 22.70 2.21 16.37
C GLU A 303 21.21 2.15 16.75
N ASN A 304 20.44 3.24 16.61
CA ASN A 304 19.00 3.23 16.88
C ASN A 304 18.28 2.22 16.00
N PHE A 305 18.70 2.08 14.74
CA PHE A 305 18.17 1.09 13.80
C PHE A 305 18.44 -0.36 14.25
N VAL A 306 19.69 -0.66 14.63
CA VAL A 306 20.09 -1.96 15.19
C VAL A 306 19.30 -2.26 16.46
N CYS A 307 19.29 -1.34 17.41
CA CYS A 307 18.68 -1.54 18.72
C CYS A 307 17.16 -1.66 18.61
N ARG A 308 16.44 -0.82 17.85
CA ARG A 308 14.97 -0.98 17.68
C ARG A 308 14.57 -2.28 16.98
N LEU A 309 15.44 -2.85 16.13
CA LEU A 309 15.19 -4.14 15.49
C LEU A 309 15.40 -5.31 16.47
N LEU A 310 16.45 -5.25 17.29
CA LEU A 310 16.66 -6.18 18.40
C LEU A 310 15.47 -6.14 19.36
N GLU A 311 15.08 -4.94 19.81
CA GLU A 311 13.93 -4.68 20.67
C GLU A 311 12.62 -5.26 20.11
N LYS A 312 12.25 -4.87 18.88
CA LYS A 312 11.01 -5.32 18.22
C LYS A 312 10.93 -6.85 18.12
N HIS A 313 12.05 -7.51 17.88
CA HIS A 313 12.11 -8.98 17.74
C HIS A 313 12.40 -9.71 19.06
N GLY A 314 12.43 -8.99 20.19
CA GLY A 314 12.62 -9.53 21.53
C GLY A 314 14.02 -10.09 21.80
N LEU A 315 15.01 -9.68 21.00
CA LEU A 315 16.41 -10.04 21.10
C LEU A 315 17.12 -9.04 22.02
N PHE A 316 17.86 -9.52 23.00
CA PHE A 316 18.72 -8.67 23.84
C PHE A 316 20.18 -8.87 23.49
N TYR A 317 21.02 -7.91 23.90
CA TYR A 317 22.47 -8.02 23.76
C TYR A 317 23.20 -7.80 25.08
N TYR A 318 24.44 -8.26 25.16
CA TYR A 318 25.40 -7.94 26.21
C TYR A 318 26.83 -8.09 25.67
N PHE A 319 27.84 -7.66 26.43
CA PHE A 319 29.23 -7.73 26.01
C PHE A 319 30.02 -8.76 26.82
N GLU A 320 30.76 -9.63 26.13
CA GLU A 320 31.78 -10.49 26.74
C GLU A 320 33.15 -9.91 26.43
N HIS A 321 33.89 -9.54 27.48
CA HIS A 321 35.19 -8.87 27.36
C HIS A 321 36.34 -9.88 27.45
N HIS A 322 37.42 -9.61 26.71
CA HIS A 322 38.65 -10.38 26.64
C HIS A 322 39.86 -9.43 26.75
N ALA A 323 41.08 -9.97 26.87
CA ALA A 323 42.28 -9.15 27.07
C ALA A 323 42.56 -8.15 25.92
N THR A 324 42.12 -8.47 24.70
CA THR A 324 42.43 -7.73 23.45
C THR A 324 41.19 -7.20 22.70
N GLY A 325 39.98 -7.44 23.20
CA GLY A 325 38.74 -7.16 22.48
C GLY A 325 37.49 -7.44 23.32
N HIS A 326 36.32 -7.07 22.81
CA HIS A 326 35.03 -7.40 23.42
C HIS A 326 34.00 -7.76 22.34
N LYS A 327 33.15 -8.72 22.67
CA LYS A 327 32.20 -9.35 21.76
C LYS A 327 30.76 -9.03 22.13
N MET A 328 29.98 -8.53 21.18
CA MET A 328 28.53 -8.32 21.34
C MET A 328 27.78 -9.64 21.18
N VAL A 329 27.36 -10.24 22.30
CA VAL A 329 26.52 -11.44 22.29
C VAL A 329 25.06 -11.03 22.14
N ILE A 330 24.36 -11.57 21.15
CA ILE A 330 22.94 -11.30 20.86
C ILE A 330 22.14 -12.59 21.09
N ALA A 331 21.11 -12.54 21.94
CA ALA A 331 20.38 -13.71 22.41
C ALA A 331 18.86 -13.52 22.46
N ASP A 332 18.10 -14.63 22.40
CA ASP A 332 16.62 -14.62 22.39
C ASP A 332 15.95 -15.15 23.68
N THR A 333 16.71 -15.59 24.69
CA THR A 333 16.19 -15.88 26.04
C THR A 333 17.29 -15.91 27.11
N SER A 334 17.10 -15.23 28.24
CA SER A 334 18.07 -15.24 29.36
C SER A 334 18.06 -16.53 30.18
N SER A 335 17.01 -17.35 30.04
CA SER A 335 16.81 -18.58 30.80
C SER A 335 17.61 -19.78 30.31
N SER A 336 18.22 -19.69 29.12
CA SER A 336 19.00 -20.78 28.51
C SER A 336 20.49 -20.60 28.78
N GLU A 337 21.17 -21.68 29.17
CA GLU A 337 22.63 -21.67 29.36
C GLU A 337 23.41 -21.47 28.05
N ALA A 338 22.81 -21.83 26.90
CA ALA A 338 23.38 -21.51 25.60
C ALA A 338 23.39 -19.99 25.32
N CYS A 339 22.54 -19.22 26.01
CA CYS A 339 22.38 -17.78 25.82
C CYS A 339 23.07 -16.96 26.92
N CYS A 340 22.89 -17.35 28.19
CA CYS A 340 23.49 -16.72 29.38
C CYS A 340 24.20 -17.79 30.23
N LYS A 341 25.53 -17.69 30.29
CA LYS A 341 26.43 -18.66 30.96
C LYS A 341 26.86 -18.13 32.34
N PRO A 342 27.13 -19.00 33.33
CA PRO A 342 27.70 -18.56 34.59
C PRO A 342 29.11 -17.98 34.42
N HIS A 343 29.53 -17.12 35.36
CA HIS A 343 30.92 -16.66 35.41
C HIS A 343 31.83 -17.80 35.91
N PRO A 344 32.96 -18.15 35.25
CA PRO A 344 33.75 -19.34 35.60
C PRO A 344 34.18 -19.41 37.06
N LEU A 345 34.56 -18.27 37.65
CA LEU A 345 34.98 -18.16 39.05
C LEU A 345 33.82 -17.91 40.04
N HIS A 346 32.66 -17.49 39.53
CA HIS A 346 31.57 -16.92 40.34
C HIS A 346 30.18 -17.49 39.98
N ALA A 347 30.14 -18.76 39.55
CA ALA A 347 28.91 -19.52 39.31
C ALA A 347 28.07 -19.71 40.59
N LYS A 348 28.71 -19.63 41.76
CA LYS A 348 28.09 -19.53 43.08
C LYS A 348 28.72 -18.34 43.81
N ILE A 349 27.93 -17.53 44.50
CA ILE A 349 28.39 -16.36 45.26
C ILE A 349 27.77 -16.40 46.65
N GLU A 350 28.58 -16.19 47.68
CA GLU A 350 28.12 -16.19 49.07
C GLU A 350 27.50 -14.82 49.45
N PHE A 351 26.45 -14.86 50.26
CA PHE A 351 25.90 -13.68 50.93
C PHE A 351 26.60 -13.44 52.27
N ASN A 352 27.15 -12.24 52.47
CA ASN A 352 27.83 -11.85 53.72
C ASN A 352 27.51 -10.38 54.03
N ALA A 353 26.57 -10.12 54.93
CA ALA A 353 26.08 -8.78 55.28
C ALA A 353 27.05 -7.91 56.12
N GLY A 354 28.36 -8.00 55.87
CA GLY A 354 29.40 -7.15 56.46
C GLY A 354 29.94 -7.58 57.83
N ASN A 355 29.32 -8.55 58.52
CA ASN A 355 29.72 -8.99 59.87
C ASN A 355 30.91 -9.98 59.91
N ARG A 356 31.56 -10.25 58.78
CA ARG A 356 32.81 -11.03 58.70
C ARG A 356 33.77 -10.44 57.68
N THR A 357 34.96 -10.04 58.14
CA THR A 357 36.13 -9.85 57.29
C THR A 357 36.47 -11.20 56.64
N GLN A 358 36.46 -11.27 55.31
CA GLN A 358 36.82 -12.46 54.53
C GLN A 358 37.55 -12.04 53.26
N ASP A 359 38.59 -12.78 52.87
CA ASP A 359 39.37 -12.54 51.65
C ASP A 359 38.68 -13.15 50.41
N LYS A 360 37.36 -12.98 50.30
CA LYS A 360 36.53 -13.60 49.26
C LYS A 360 35.38 -12.70 48.81
N ASP A 361 35.33 -12.48 47.50
CA ASP A 361 34.21 -11.91 46.74
C ASP A 361 32.83 -12.45 47.19
N ALA A 362 31.97 -11.55 47.69
CA ALA A 362 30.66 -11.84 48.26
C ALA A 362 29.62 -10.76 47.93
N ILE A 363 28.34 -11.11 48.03
CA ILE A 363 27.22 -10.15 47.93
C ILE A 363 26.92 -9.64 49.35
N THR A 364 27.02 -8.34 49.55
CA THR A 364 26.88 -7.67 50.85
C THR A 364 25.46 -7.19 51.13
N HIS A 365 24.69 -6.90 50.09
CA HIS A 365 23.26 -6.63 50.17
C HIS A 365 22.53 -7.23 48.98
N ILE A 366 21.32 -7.76 49.19
CA ILE A 366 20.36 -8.03 48.13
C ILE A 366 18.93 -7.89 48.65
N GLY A 367 18.13 -7.06 47.99
CA GLY A 367 16.72 -6.83 48.28
C GLY A 367 15.85 -7.18 47.06
N ALA A 368 14.59 -7.55 47.30
CA ALA A 368 13.63 -7.80 46.23
C ALA A 368 12.60 -6.67 46.16
N GLN A 369 12.49 -6.03 45.00
CA GLN A 369 11.49 -5.02 44.70
C GLN A 369 10.38 -5.63 43.84
N ARG A 370 9.12 -5.31 44.17
CA ARG A 370 7.98 -5.51 43.26
C ARG A 370 7.50 -4.15 42.74
N THR A 371 7.02 -4.14 41.50
CA THR A 371 6.42 -2.98 40.85
C THR A 371 5.13 -3.44 40.17
N LEU A 372 4.05 -2.66 40.23
CA LEU A 372 2.82 -2.97 39.50
C LEU A 372 3.07 -2.83 37.99
N GLN A 373 2.63 -3.83 37.22
CA GLN A 373 2.83 -3.90 35.77
C GLN A 373 1.54 -4.34 35.06
N SER A 374 1.46 -4.08 33.75
CA SER A 374 0.29 -4.48 32.96
C SER A 374 0.13 -6.00 32.95
N ALA A 375 -1.09 -6.48 33.17
CA ALA A 375 -1.42 -7.90 33.31
C ALA A 375 -1.98 -8.53 32.02
N LYS A 376 -2.21 -7.73 30.97
CA LYS A 376 -2.72 -8.20 29.68
C LYS A 376 -2.15 -7.35 28.53
N VAL A 377 -1.77 -8.00 27.44
CA VAL A 377 -1.43 -7.35 26.16
C VAL A 377 -2.41 -7.82 25.09
N ALA A 378 -3.05 -6.88 24.43
CA ALA A 378 -3.92 -7.14 23.28
C ALA A 378 -3.43 -6.38 22.05
N LEU A 379 -3.40 -7.04 20.89
CA LEU A 379 -2.96 -6.47 19.62
C LEU A 379 -4.05 -6.65 18.55
N ASN A 380 -4.13 -5.71 17.60
CA ASN A 380 -4.92 -5.86 16.38
C ASN A 380 -4.18 -5.29 15.17
N THR A 381 -4.52 -5.76 13.96
CA THR A 381 -3.87 -5.36 12.71
C THR A 381 -4.80 -5.61 11.51
N PHE A 382 -4.48 -5.05 10.34
CA PHE A 382 -5.26 -5.24 9.11
C PHE A 382 -4.40 -5.77 7.95
N ASP A 383 -4.79 -6.91 7.36
CA ASP A 383 -4.24 -7.40 6.09
C ASP A 383 -5.24 -7.19 4.95
N PHE A 384 -4.84 -6.42 3.93
CA PHE A 384 -5.65 -6.20 2.73
C PHE A 384 -5.83 -7.47 1.86
N LYS A 385 -4.99 -8.50 2.04
CA LYS A 385 -5.14 -9.81 1.36
C LYS A 385 -6.17 -10.72 2.04
N ALA A 386 -6.43 -10.49 3.33
CA ALA A 386 -7.36 -11.24 4.16
C ALA A 386 -8.29 -10.31 4.97
N PRO A 387 -9.00 -9.34 4.33
CA PRO A 387 -9.62 -8.19 5.01
C PRO A 387 -10.87 -8.52 5.84
N LEU A 388 -11.27 -9.79 5.90
CA LEU A 388 -12.36 -10.30 6.73
C LEU A 388 -11.88 -11.31 7.79
N THR A 389 -10.59 -11.64 7.80
CA THR A 389 -9.99 -12.54 8.80
C THR A 389 -9.68 -11.73 10.06
N PRO A 390 -10.21 -12.10 11.24
CA PRO A 390 -9.82 -11.47 12.49
C PRO A 390 -8.33 -11.71 12.76
N GLN A 391 -7.58 -10.64 12.99
CA GLN A 391 -6.16 -10.70 13.39
C GLN A 391 -5.96 -10.30 14.86
N TYR A 392 -7.04 -10.14 15.61
CA TYR A 392 -7.01 -9.81 17.04
C TYR A 392 -6.30 -10.89 17.85
N VAL A 393 -5.43 -10.47 18.75
CA VAL A 393 -4.67 -11.32 19.69
C VAL A 393 -4.83 -10.73 21.08
N GLU A 394 -5.05 -11.56 22.08
CA GLU A 394 -5.07 -11.16 23.49
C GLU A 394 -4.31 -12.22 24.31
N LEU A 395 -3.37 -11.79 25.16
CA LEU A 395 -2.63 -12.67 26.07
C LEU A 395 -2.60 -12.07 27.49
N PRO A 396 -3.08 -12.80 28.52
CA PRO A 396 -2.87 -12.45 29.92
C PRO A 396 -1.48 -12.89 30.39
N THR A 397 -0.94 -12.19 31.40
CA THR A 397 0.32 -12.54 32.05
C THR A 397 0.27 -13.89 32.77
N VAL A 398 1.42 -14.58 32.80
CA VAL A 398 1.65 -15.76 33.66
C VAL A 398 2.29 -15.40 35.01
N ALA A 399 2.62 -14.13 35.25
CA ALA A 399 3.26 -13.68 36.49
C ALA A 399 2.23 -13.28 37.56
N GLU A 400 2.26 -13.93 38.72
CA GLU A 400 1.40 -13.59 39.86
C GLU A 400 1.84 -12.29 40.54
N GLN A 401 1.21 -11.18 40.14
CA GLN A 401 1.46 -9.86 40.71
C GLN A 401 0.83 -9.63 42.10
N GLY A 402 -0.10 -10.48 42.53
CA GLY A 402 -0.83 -10.39 43.80
C GLY A 402 -2.30 -10.01 43.58
N ASP A 403 -2.98 -9.57 44.64
CA ASP A 403 -4.33 -8.98 44.54
C ASP A 403 -4.21 -7.54 44.03
N VAL A 404 -4.14 -7.39 42.70
CA VAL A 404 -3.94 -6.11 42.01
C VAL A 404 -4.86 -5.99 40.79
N PRO A 405 -5.23 -4.76 40.36
CA PRO A 405 -6.01 -4.55 39.15
C PRO A 405 -5.34 -5.16 37.91
N LYS A 406 -6.09 -5.96 37.15
CA LYS A 406 -5.60 -6.61 35.92
C LYS A 406 -5.64 -5.65 34.74
N LEU A 407 -4.71 -4.69 34.73
CA LEU A 407 -4.61 -3.63 33.72
C LEU A 407 -4.18 -4.18 32.34
N GLU A 408 -4.67 -3.54 31.29
CA GLU A 408 -4.47 -3.91 29.88
C GLU A 408 -3.69 -2.83 29.12
N ILE A 409 -2.82 -3.27 28.20
CA ILE A 409 -2.32 -2.45 27.09
C ILE A 409 -2.88 -3.02 25.79
N PHE A 410 -3.57 -2.16 25.04
CA PHE A 410 -4.10 -2.46 23.71
C PHE A 410 -3.36 -1.66 22.62
N ASP A 411 -2.87 -2.35 21.59
CA ASP A 411 -2.27 -1.74 20.39
C ASP A 411 -3.10 -2.12 19.16
N GLY A 412 -3.87 -1.16 18.65
CA GLY A 412 -4.79 -1.34 17.52
C GLY A 412 -4.22 -0.98 16.15
N ASN A 413 -2.89 -0.92 15.98
CA ASN A 413 -2.23 -0.37 14.80
C ASN A 413 -2.73 -0.97 13.46
N PRO A 414 -3.41 -0.18 12.59
CA PRO A 414 -3.96 -0.67 11.33
C PRO A 414 -2.91 -0.89 10.22
N ALA A 415 -1.67 -0.43 10.40
CA ALA A 415 -0.62 -0.45 9.38
C ALA A 415 0.07 -1.83 9.21
N PHE A 416 -0.69 -2.93 9.21
CA PHE A 416 -0.19 -4.30 8.99
C PHE A 416 1.06 -4.62 9.86
N ASN A 417 0.96 -4.61 11.19
CA ASN A 417 2.12 -4.81 12.06
C ASN A 417 2.68 -6.25 11.94
N TYR A 418 1.82 -7.26 12.13
CA TYR A 418 2.15 -8.70 11.99
C TYR A 418 1.29 -9.41 10.93
N LYS A 419 1.77 -10.56 10.45
CA LYS A 419 1.25 -11.26 9.26
C LYS A 419 0.04 -12.18 9.52
N ASN A 420 -0.09 -12.70 10.74
CA ASN A 420 -1.14 -13.62 11.16
C ASN A 420 -1.22 -13.68 12.71
N VAL A 421 -2.29 -14.26 13.24
CA VAL A 421 -2.53 -14.46 14.68
C VAL A 421 -1.35 -15.11 15.42
N THR A 422 -0.61 -16.05 14.82
CA THR A 422 0.55 -16.69 15.46
C THR A 422 1.75 -15.74 15.59
N ASP A 423 2.03 -14.93 14.57
CA ASP A 423 3.04 -13.87 14.64
C ASP A 423 2.65 -12.80 15.67
N GLY A 424 1.38 -12.40 15.71
CA GLY A 424 0.84 -11.49 16.71
C GLY A 424 0.90 -12.04 18.13
N ALA A 425 0.64 -13.34 18.33
CA ALA A 425 0.79 -14.00 19.63
C ALA A 425 2.25 -14.06 20.09
N ARG A 426 3.21 -14.22 19.17
CA ARG A 426 4.64 -14.09 19.48
C ARG A 426 4.98 -12.68 19.94
N GLU A 427 4.55 -11.65 19.19
CA GLU A 427 4.81 -10.26 19.54
C GLU A 427 4.15 -9.85 20.87
N ALA A 428 2.88 -10.22 21.07
CA ALA A 428 2.15 -9.98 22.31
C ALA A 428 2.85 -10.64 23.50
N LYS A 429 3.31 -11.89 23.34
CA LYS A 429 4.09 -12.58 24.38
C LYS A 429 5.43 -11.87 24.65
N GLN A 430 6.15 -11.44 23.63
CA GLN A 430 7.43 -10.74 23.83
C GLN A 430 7.23 -9.40 24.56
N ARG A 431 6.20 -8.62 24.21
CA ARG A 431 5.80 -7.40 24.94
C ARG A 431 5.34 -7.70 26.38
N LEU A 432 4.70 -8.85 26.62
CA LEU A 432 4.24 -9.28 27.95
C LEU A 432 5.41 -9.71 28.84
N GLU A 433 6.36 -10.50 28.31
CA GLU A 433 7.59 -10.92 29.01
C GLU A 433 8.42 -9.70 29.49
N VAL A 434 8.38 -8.56 28.77
CA VAL A 434 8.97 -7.27 29.22
C VAL A 434 8.35 -6.76 30.53
N PHE A 435 7.03 -6.91 30.72
CA PHE A 435 6.36 -6.52 31.95
C PHE A 435 6.59 -7.53 33.08
N GLU A 436 6.68 -8.82 32.74
CA GLU A 436 6.83 -9.92 33.72
C GLU A 436 8.17 -9.86 34.47
N TRP A 437 9.28 -9.55 33.81
CA TRP A 437 10.56 -9.38 34.51
C TRP A 437 10.62 -8.09 35.34
N GLN A 438 9.91 -7.03 34.93
CA GLN A 438 9.84 -5.77 35.67
C GLN A 438 8.93 -5.84 36.91
N ALA A 439 8.02 -6.82 36.97
CA ALA A 439 7.12 -7.00 38.10
C ALA A 439 7.84 -7.46 39.38
N LYS A 440 8.99 -8.15 39.26
CA LYS A 440 9.88 -8.47 40.40
C LYS A 440 11.36 -8.48 39.99
N VAL A 441 12.08 -7.44 40.38
CA VAL A 441 13.54 -7.29 40.21
C VAL A 441 14.23 -7.40 41.58
N PHE A 442 15.47 -7.87 41.59
CA PHE A 442 16.33 -7.87 42.78
C PHE A 442 17.46 -6.87 42.56
N ALA A 443 17.81 -6.10 43.59
CA ALA A 443 18.87 -5.10 43.57
C ALA A 443 19.80 -5.31 44.76
N GLY A 444 21.11 -5.09 44.59
CA GLY A 444 22.09 -5.42 45.62
C GLY A 444 23.41 -4.68 45.49
N THR A 445 24.30 -4.92 46.46
CA THR A 445 25.69 -4.47 46.48
C THR A 445 26.63 -5.65 46.71
N SER A 446 27.83 -5.59 46.15
CA SER A 446 28.85 -6.63 46.33
C SER A 446 30.27 -6.06 46.20
N ASP A 447 31.24 -6.80 46.72
CA ASP A 447 32.66 -6.67 46.37
C ASP A 447 33.08 -7.72 45.31
N CYS A 448 32.12 -8.48 44.77
CA CYS A 448 32.36 -9.52 43.79
C CYS A 448 32.77 -8.96 42.41
N ARG A 449 34.01 -9.28 42.00
CA ARG A 449 34.66 -8.85 40.75
C ARG A 449 34.17 -9.63 39.52
N GLY A 450 33.49 -10.76 39.71
CA GLY A 450 32.90 -11.55 38.61
C GLY A 450 31.48 -11.18 38.19
N LEU A 451 30.83 -10.18 38.80
CA LEU A 451 29.49 -9.75 38.37
C LEU A 451 29.57 -8.97 37.05
N GLN A 452 28.91 -9.50 36.03
CA GLN A 452 28.84 -8.97 34.66
C GLN A 452 27.43 -9.19 34.10
N PRO A 453 26.85 -8.24 33.35
CA PRO A 453 25.56 -8.44 32.66
C PRO A 453 25.54 -9.68 31.77
N GLY A 454 24.41 -10.39 31.75
CA GLY A 454 24.25 -11.61 30.95
C GLY A 454 24.95 -12.85 31.52
N LYS A 455 25.68 -12.74 32.64
CA LYS A 455 26.16 -13.89 33.41
C LYS A 455 25.11 -14.33 34.43
N THR A 456 25.21 -15.60 34.84
CA THR A 456 24.33 -16.21 35.87
C THR A 456 25.11 -16.59 37.12
N PHE A 457 24.43 -16.58 38.27
CA PHE A 457 24.99 -17.02 39.55
C PHE A 457 23.93 -17.62 40.46
N ILE A 458 24.34 -18.58 41.30
CA ILE A 458 23.51 -19.11 42.38
C ILE A 458 23.94 -18.43 43.70
N LEU A 459 23.01 -17.79 44.38
CA LEU A 459 23.26 -17.17 45.69
C LEU A 459 23.25 -18.21 46.81
N THR A 460 24.25 -18.20 47.69
CA THR A 460 24.32 -19.08 48.88
C THR A 460 24.35 -18.28 50.19
N ASN A 461 24.03 -18.95 51.31
CA ASN A 461 24.05 -18.40 52.68
C ASN A 461 23.13 -17.19 52.95
N HIS A 462 22.06 -17.02 52.16
CA HIS A 462 21.05 -15.96 52.36
C HIS A 462 19.71 -16.53 52.86
N GLU A 463 19.18 -16.00 53.97
CA GLU A 463 18.02 -16.56 54.70
C GLU A 463 16.76 -16.82 53.85
N TRP A 464 16.47 -15.93 52.89
CA TRP A 464 15.31 -16.04 52.00
C TRP A 464 15.44 -17.11 50.90
N PHE A 465 16.66 -17.61 50.64
CA PHE A 465 16.96 -18.50 49.52
C PHE A 465 17.48 -19.84 50.03
N LYS A 466 16.53 -20.72 50.40
CA LYS A 466 16.84 -22.00 51.02
C LYS A 466 17.43 -23.03 50.03
N PRO A 467 18.40 -23.87 50.45
CA PRO A 467 18.97 -24.94 49.62
C PRO A 467 17.94 -25.89 48.99
N GLU A 468 16.78 -26.10 49.62
CA GLU A 468 15.71 -26.97 49.10
C GLU A 468 15.08 -26.48 47.78
N ASN A 469 15.23 -25.21 47.41
CA ASN A 469 14.75 -24.67 46.13
C ASN A 469 15.83 -23.84 45.42
N PRO A 470 16.84 -24.47 44.80
CA PRO A 470 17.93 -23.75 44.14
C PRO A 470 17.45 -22.90 42.95
N THR A 471 16.30 -23.23 42.33
CA THR A 471 15.73 -22.45 41.21
C THR A 471 15.18 -21.08 41.63
N ASP A 472 15.02 -20.86 42.94
CA ASP A 472 14.61 -19.58 43.52
C ASP A 472 15.82 -18.70 43.91
N ALA A 473 17.03 -19.28 43.86
CA ALA A 473 18.33 -18.69 44.17
C ALA A 473 19.26 -18.54 42.93
N ASP A 474 18.84 -19.04 41.76
CA ASP A 474 19.53 -18.91 40.48
C ASP A 474 19.10 -17.62 39.76
N PHE A 475 20.06 -16.72 39.52
CA PHE A 475 19.86 -15.37 38.99
C PHE A 475 20.62 -15.14 37.69
N VAL A 476 20.06 -14.28 36.83
CA VAL A 476 20.78 -13.65 35.71
C VAL A 476 20.96 -12.16 36.00
N VAL A 477 22.19 -11.68 35.85
CA VAL A 477 22.54 -10.27 36.07
C VAL A 477 21.99 -9.41 34.92
N LEU A 478 21.18 -8.41 35.27
CA LEU A 478 20.62 -7.45 34.32
C LEU A 478 21.55 -6.26 34.12
N SER A 479 22.08 -5.68 35.19
CA SER A 479 23.02 -4.56 35.12
C SER A 479 23.96 -4.53 36.32
N VAL A 480 25.13 -3.90 36.13
CA VAL A 480 26.13 -3.67 37.17
C VAL A 480 26.68 -2.26 37.02
N SER A 481 26.73 -1.53 38.13
CA SER A 481 27.42 -0.23 38.27
C SER A 481 28.64 -0.43 39.16
N TYR A 482 29.82 -0.17 38.61
CA TYR A 482 31.12 -0.45 39.21
C TYR A 482 31.73 0.80 39.84
N SER A 483 32.50 0.61 40.91
CA SER A 483 33.26 1.65 41.59
C SER A 483 34.53 1.03 42.18
N ALA A 484 35.71 1.39 41.66
CA ALA A 484 36.98 0.88 42.16
C ALA A 484 38.10 1.92 42.11
N ARG A 485 39.09 1.78 43.00
CA ARG A 485 40.17 2.75 43.20
C ARG A 485 41.46 2.10 43.66
N ASN A 486 42.58 2.52 43.09
CA ASN A 486 43.92 2.12 43.48
C ASN A 486 44.50 3.05 44.57
N ASN A 487 45.26 2.47 45.49
CA ASN A 487 45.93 3.15 46.60
C ASN A 487 47.25 3.83 46.21
N TYR A 488 47.24 4.73 45.21
CA TYR A 488 48.45 5.48 44.81
C TYR A 488 48.84 6.59 45.79
N PHE A 489 47.85 7.33 46.31
CA PHE A 489 48.08 8.53 47.12
C PHE A 489 47.84 8.32 48.63
N GLU A 490 47.28 7.18 49.01
CA GLU A 490 46.92 6.86 50.40
C GLU A 490 47.95 5.96 51.07
N ARG A 491 48.82 6.55 51.91
CA ARG A 491 49.83 5.81 52.68
C ARG A 491 49.18 4.86 53.68
N GLY A 492 49.15 3.57 53.36
CA GLY A 492 48.56 2.52 54.19
C GLY A 492 47.09 2.23 53.91
N GLY A 493 46.48 2.89 52.93
CA GLY A 493 45.15 2.51 52.43
C GLY A 493 45.22 1.24 51.57
N SER A 494 44.18 0.41 51.60
CA SER A 494 43.98 -0.69 50.65
C SER A 494 43.37 -0.18 49.35
N ALA A 495 43.60 -0.88 48.23
CA ALA A 495 42.80 -0.67 47.03
C ALA A 495 41.36 -1.14 47.29
N VAL A 496 40.38 -0.46 46.70
CA VAL A 496 38.94 -0.69 46.95
C VAL A 496 38.26 -1.10 45.65
N TYR A 497 37.41 -2.13 45.72
CA TYR A 497 36.44 -2.48 44.68
C TYR A 497 35.07 -2.64 45.31
N GLY A 498 34.04 -2.18 44.61
CA GLY A 498 32.64 -2.48 44.91
C GLY A 498 31.76 -2.27 43.68
N ASN A 499 30.56 -2.83 43.73
CA ASN A 499 29.52 -2.56 42.75
C ASN A 499 28.12 -2.57 43.39
N SER A 500 27.18 -1.96 42.68
CA SER A 500 25.75 -2.24 42.84
C SER A 500 25.24 -2.92 41.57
N PHE A 501 24.33 -3.88 41.72
CA PHE A 501 23.83 -4.68 40.61
C PHE A 501 22.31 -4.86 40.68
N THR A 502 21.71 -5.19 39.54
CA THR A 502 20.34 -5.69 39.47
C THR A 502 20.31 -7.06 38.79
N CYS A 503 19.39 -7.92 39.22
CA CYS A 503 19.20 -9.25 38.66
C CYS A 503 17.73 -9.70 38.71
N ILE A 504 17.40 -10.71 37.92
CA ILE A 504 16.13 -11.44 38.00
C ILE A 504 16.41 -12.93 38.14
N ARG A 505 15.45 -13.68 38.68
CA ARG A 505 15.54 -15.15 38.73
C ARG A 505 15.63 -15.69 37.31
N ARG A 506 16.62 -16.54 37.03
CA ARG A 506 16.96 -17.03 35.68
C ARG A 506 15.78 -17.68 34.93
N LYS A 507 14.81 -18.25 35.66
CA LYS A 507 13.58 -18.83 35.09
C LYS A 507 12.60 -17.81 34.49
N ILE A 508 12.78 -16.51 34.73
CA ILE A 508 12.01 -15.43 34.11
C ILE A 508 12.77 -14.97 32.84
N PRO A 509 12.15 -15.02 31.65
CA PRO A 509 12.82 -14.63 30.41
C PRO A 509 12.94 -13.10 30.33
N TYR A 510 14.17 -12.59 30.18
CA TYR A 510 14.42 -11.19 29.87
C TYR A 510 14.03 -10.87 28.43
N ARG A 511 13.47 -9.67 28.26
CA ARG A 511 13.23 -9.02 26.97
C ARG A 511 13.65 -7.56 27.10
N PRO A 512 14.29 -6.98 26.07
CA PRO A 512 14.58 -5.55 26.07
C PRO A 512 13.26 -4.75 26.12
N ARG A 513 13.30 -3.56 26.71
CA ARG A 513 12.19 -2.60 26.59
C ARG A 513 12.13 -2.05 25.15
N LEU A 514 10.97 -1.57 24.72
CA LEU A 514 10.84 -0.81 23.47
C LEU A 514 11.27 0.65 23.73
N THR A 515 12.57 0.92 23.77
CA THR A 515 13.15 2.24 24.08
C THR A 515 13.63 3.01 22.85
N HIS A 516 14.06 2.31 21.79
CA HIS A 516 14.58 2.94 20.57
C HIS A 516 13.43 3.25 19.61
N ALA A 517 13.15 4.54 19.44
CA ALA A 517 12.00 4.99 18.66
C ALA A 517 12.17 4.65 17.18
N LYS A 518 11.16 4.00 16.58
CA LYS A 518 11.06 3.88 15.13
C LYS A 518 10.82 5.26 14.51
N PRO A 519 11.58 5.69 13.49
CA PRO A 519 11.32 6.96 12.82
C PRO A 519 9.92 6.96 12.20
N ARG A 520 9.24 8.10 12.30
CA ARG A 520 7.97 8.37 11.61
C ARG A 520 8.23 9.30 10.43
N MET A 521 7.61 8.98 9.30
CA MET A 521 7.64 9.82 8.11
C MET A 521 6.84 11.10 8.37
N PRO A 522 7.42 12.30 8.16
CA PRO A 522 6.77 13.57 8.51
C PRO A 522 5.63 13.96 7.55
N GLY A 523 5.48 13.25 6.44
CA GLY A 523 4.44 13.44 5.44
C GLY A 523 4.74 12.70 4.14
N PRO A 524 3.92 12.88 3.09
CA PRO A 524 4.11 12.23 1.80
C PRO A 524 5.40 12.67 1.09
N GLN A 525 5.96 11.78 0.30
CA GLN A 525 7.18 11.98 -0.50
C GLN A 525 6.95 11.62 -1.97
N THR A 526 7.77 12.14 -2.87
CA THR A 526 7.78 11.74 -4.28
C THR A 526 8.70 10.54 -4.51
N ALA A 527 8.33 9.67 -5.45
CA ALA A 527 9.14 8.53 -5.88
C ALA A 527 8.93 8.24 -7.37
N THR A 528 9.93 7.63 -8.00
CA THR A 528 9.88 7.25 -9.42
C THR A 528 9.44 5.79 -9.56
N VAL A 529 8.45 5.48 -10.40
CA VAL A 529 7.99 4.10 -10.63
C VAL A 529 9.03 3.28 -11.40
N VAL A 530 9.30 2.05 -10.97
CA VAL A 530 10.35 1.18 -11.54
C VAL A 530 9.89 -0.27 -11.73
N GLY A 531 10.66 -1.03 -12.50
CA GLY A 531 10.40 -2.44 -12.81
C GLY A 531 11.45 -3.01 -13.79
N PRO A 532 11.18 -4.18 -14.39
CA PRO A 532 12.14 -4.87 -15.25
C PRO A 532 12.55 -4.07 -16.48
N LYS A 533 13.84 -4.16 -16.83
CA LYS A 533 14.43 -3.50 -18.00
C LYS A 533 13.66 -3.84 -19.28
N GLY A 534 13.12 -2.82 -19.93
CA GLY A 534 12.36 -2.95 -21.18
C GLY A 534 10.83 -3.07 -21.02
N ALA A 535 10.31 -3.15 -19.78
CA ALA A 535 8.89 -3.02 -19.53
C ALA A 535 8.45 -1.53 -19.48
N GLU A 536 7.22 -1.23 -19.92
CA GLU A 536 6.55 0.05 -19.62
C GLU A 536 5.72 0.00 -18.33
N ILE A 537 5.22 -1.18 -17.97
CA ILE A 537 4.29 -1.40 -16.86
C ILE A 537 4.77 -2.60 -16.06
N HIS A 538 4.88 -2.44 -14.75
CA HIS A 538 5.17 -3.53 -13.81
C HIS A 538 4.17 -3.46 -12.66
N THR A 539 3.25 -4.43 -12.63
CA THR A 539 2.17 -4.51 -11.64
C THR A 539 1.88 -5.96 -11.28
N ASP A 540 1.39 -6.18 -10.06
CA ASP A 540 0.88 -7.47 -9.60
C ASP A 540 -0.65 -7.58 -9.73
N LYS A 541 -1.21 -8.72 -9.28
CA LYS A 541 -2.65 -9.02 -9.27
C LYS A 541 -3.51 -8.09 -8.40
N PHE A 542 -2.91 -7.21 -7.61
CA PHE A 542 -3.59 -6.25 -6.74
C PHE A 542 -3.45 -4.80 -7.25
N GLY A 543 -2.89 -4.59 -8.46
CA GLY A 543 -2.67 -3.25 -9.01
C GLY A 543 -1.55 -2.48 -8.30
N ARG A 544 -0.61 -3.18 -7.67
CA ARG A 544 0.51 -2.60 -6.92
C ARG A 544 1.69 -2.31 -7.83
N ILE A 545 2.50 -1.33 -7.48
CA ILE A 545 3.71 -0.91 -8.21
C ILE A 545 4.97 -1.12 -7.35
N LYS A 546 6.15 -0.95 -7.96
CA LYS A 546 7.42 -0.73 -7.26
C LYS A 546 7.95 0.67 -7.60
N VAL A 547 8.74 1.26 -6.70
CA VAL A 547 9.30 2.61 -6.85
C VAL A 547 10.78 2.66 -6.44
N GLN A 548 11.46 3.70 -6.90
CA GLN A 548 12.75 4.15 -6.39
C GLN A 548 12.51 5.45 -5.62
N PHE A 549 12.86 5.46 -4.33
CA PHE A 549 12.82 6.68 -3.51
C PHE A 549 14.06 7.54 -3.79
N HIS A 550 13.91 8.86 -3.76
CA HIS A 550 15.01 9.79 -4.08
C HIS A 550 16.16 9.77 -3.07
N TRP A 551 15.90 9.33 -1.83
CA TRP A 551 16.91 9.14 -0.78
C TRP A 551 17.56 7.75 -0.75
N ASP A 552 17.00 6.78 -1.48
CA ASP A 552 17.56 5.43 -1.53
C ASP A 552 18.73 5.38 -2.54
N ARG A 553 19.94 5.43 -1.98
CA ARG A 553 21.21 5.32 -2.71
C ARG A 553 21.64 3.89 -3.03
N TYR A 554 20.93 2.88 -2.52
CA TYR A 554 21.26 1.46 -2.67
C TYR A 554 20.40 0.78 -3.77
N GLY A 555 19.20 1.30 -4.03
CA GLY A 555 18.30 0.84 -5.08
C GLY A 555 18.84 1.04 -6.50
N ARG A 556 18.58 0.04 -7.34
CA ARG A 556 19.15 -0.07 -8.70
C ARG A 556 18.19 0.42 -9.80
N HIS A 557 17.17 1.20 -9.43
CA HIS A 557 16.15 1.75 -10.34
C HIS A 557 15.41 0.67 -11.16
N ASN A 558 15.26 -0.52 -10.58
CA ASN A 558 14.70 -1.74 -11.19
C ASN A 558 13.62 -2.39 -10.28
N GLU A 559 13.17 -3.60 -10.63
CA GLU A 559 12.23 -4.41 -9.86
C GLU A 559 12.68 -4.84 -8.45
N THR A 560 13.93 -4.58 -8.05
CA THR A 560 14.43 -4.86 -6.68
C THR A 560 14.54 -3.59 -5.81
N SER A 561 14.02 -2.44 -6.23
CA SER A 561 14.19 -1.17 -5.49
C SER A 561 13.23 -0.97 -4.31
N SER A 562 12.01 -1.54 -4.36
CA SER A 562 11.06 -1.45 -3.24
C SER A 562 10.17 -2.70 -3.13
N CYS A 563 9.49 -2.83 -1.99
CA CYS A 563 8.33 -3.72 -1.88
C CYS A 563 7.17 -3.29 -2.82
N TRP A 564 6.14 -4.13 -2.89
CA TRP A 564 4.95 -3.88 -3.72
C TRP A 564 3.95 -2.93 -3.05
N ILE A 565 3.93 -1.67 -3.50
CA ILE A 565 3.16 -0.55 -2.96
C ILE A 565 1.74 -0.51 -3.55
N ARG A 566 0.71 -0.39 -2.69
CA ARG A 566 -0.69 -0.22 -3.13
C ARG A 566 -0.93 1.15 -3.75
N VAL A 567 -1.67 1.21 -4.85
CA VAL A 567 -1.98 2.46 -5.57
C VAL A 567 -3.43 2.87 -5.38
N SER A 568 -3.63 4.09 -4.88
CA SER A 568 -4.93 4.74 -4.78
C SER A 568 -5.56 4.94 -6.17
N GLN A 569 -6.84 4.57 -6.27
CA GLN A 569 -7.67 4.75 -7.46
C GLN A 569 -8.80 5.73 -7.12
N PRO A 570 -9.21 6.62 -8.06
CA PRO A 570 -10.31 7.55 -7.84
C PRO A 570 -11.60 6.90 -7.32
N TRP A 571 -11.88 5.67 -7.74
CA TRP A 571 -13.01 4.88 -7.26
C TRP A 571 -12.72 3.38 -7.36
N ALA A 572 -12.92 2.63 -6.27
CA ALA A 572 -12.66 1.19 -6.21
C ALA A 572 -13.79 0.43 -5.49
N GLY A 573 -14.14 -0.74 -6.02
CA GLY A 573 -15.15 -1.65 -5.50
C GLY A 573 -14.88 -3.11 -5.90
N GLN A 574 -15.74 -4.03 -5.48
CA GLN A 574 -15.54 -5.47 -5.67
C GLN A 574 -15.65 -5.88 -7.15
N ASN A 575 -14.51 -5.97 -7.84
CA ASN A 575 -14.38 -6.20 -9.29
C ASN A 575 -15.02 -5.10 -10.16
N TRP A 576 -15.11 -3.86 -9.67
CA TRP A 576 -15.59 -2.71 -10.43
C TRP A 576 -14.96 -1.40 -9.93
N GLY A 577 -14.90 -0.37 -10.78
CA GLY A 577 -14.33 0.95 -10.45
C GLY A 577 -13.44 1.50 -11.56
N THR A 578 -12.59 2.47 -11.20
CA THR A 578 -11.54 3.04 -12.06
C THR A 578 -10.20 2.34 -11.81
N VAL A 579 -9.41 2.08 -12.85
CA VAL A 579 -8.03 1.58 -12.71
C VAL A 579 -7.09 2.36 -13.63
N ALA A 580 -6.10 3.03 -13.04
CA ALA A 580 -5.04 3.74 -13.76
C ALA A 580 -3.69 3.42 -13.10
N ILE A 581 -3.08 2.32 -13.55
CA ILE A 581 -1.78 1.84 -13.05
C ILE A 581 -0.65 2.80 -13.51
N PRO A 582 0.14 3.39 -12.59
CA PRO A 582 1.33 4.16 -12.93
C PRO A 582 2.34 3.35 -13.75
N ARG A 583 2.92 3.97 -14.76
CA ARG A 583 3.95 3.37 -15.63
C ARG A 583 5.35 3.63 -15.11
N ILE A 584 6.29 2.80 -15.53
CA ILE A 584 7.72 2.99 -15.23
C ILE A 584 8.19 4.37 -15.70
N ALA A 585 9.07 4.99 -14.91
CA ALA A 585 9.55 6.37 -15.04
C ALA A 585 8.50 7.48 -14.85
N GLN A 586 7.28 7.18 -14.40
CA GLN A 586 6.34 8.19 -13.90
C GLN A 586 6.65 8.57 -12.44
N GLU A 587 6.25 9.76 -12.03
CA GLU A 587 6.37 10.26 -10.67
C GLU A 587 5.07 10.05 -9.88
N VAL A 588 5.20 9.49 -8.69
CA VAL A 588 4.09 9.17 -7.79
C VAL A 588 4.31 9.77 -6.40
N ILE A 589 3.20 10.13 -5.75
CA ILE A 589 3.20 10.56 -4.34
C ILE A 589 2.99 9.32 -3.49
N ILE A 590 3.93 9.05 -2.59
CA ILE A 590 3.92 7.98 -1.60
C ILE A 590 3.65 8.58 -0.23
N ASP A 591 2.63 8.07 0.44
CA ASP A 591 2.28 8.35 1.83
C ASP A 591 2.51 7.08 2.67
N TYR A 592 2.41 7.17 4.00
CA TYR A 592 2.84 6.12 4.93
C TYR A 592 1.79 5.85 6.00
N LEU A 593 1.31 4.61 6.10
CA LEU A 593 0.27 4.23 7.07
C LEU A 593 0.81 4.38 8.50
N GLU A 594 0.10 5.11 9.37
CA GLU A 594 0.56 5.55 10.70
C GLU A 594 1.91 6.34 10.72
N GLY A 595 2.36 6.81 9.55
CA GLY A 595 3.69 7.37 9.35
C GLY A 595 4.81 6.33 9.34
N ASP A 596 4.51 5.03 9.24
CA ASP A 596 5.51 3.97 9.28
C ASP A 596 6.27 3.83 7.93
N PRO A 597 7.60 4.01 7.90
CA PRO A 597 8.39 3.89 6.67
C PRO A 597 8.34 2.49 6.03
N ASP A 598 8.07 1.44 6.79
CA ASP A 598 7.88 0.07 6.28
C ASP A 598 6.50 -0.12 5.61
N ARG A 599 5.62 0.90 5.62
CA ARG A 599 4.21 0.81 5.19
C ARG A 599 3.79 1.87 4.15
N PRO A 600 4.52 2.01 3.03
CA PRO A 600 4.19 2.97 1.98
C PRO A 600 2.90 2.62 1.21
N VAL A 601 2.18 3.66 0.79
CA VAL A 601 1.00 3.60 -0.09
C VAL A 601 1.06 4.76 -1.10
N CYS A 602 0.87 4.47 -2.38
CA CYS A 602 0.85 5.48 -3.44
C CYS A 602 -0.50 6.19 -3.45
N THR A 603 -0.55 7.47 -3.08
CA THR A 603 -1.78 8.28 -2.96
C THR A 603 -2.04 9.14 -4.19
N GLY A 604 -0.98 9.59 -4.89
CA GLY A 604 -1.09 10.55 -6.00
C GLY A 604 -0.10 10.29 -7.14
N ARG A 605 -0.16 11.15 -8.17
CA ARG A 605 0.67 11.13 -9.39
C ARG A 605 1.02 12.58 -9.73
N LEU A 606 2.22 12.84 -10.22
CA LEU A 606 2.67 14.18 -10.62
C LEU A 606 3.17 14.19 -12.07
N TYR A 607 3.13 15.38 -12.67
CA TYR A 607 3.76 15.70 -13.96
C TYR A 607 5.00 16.55 -13.68
N ASN A 608 6.06 16.35 -14.47
CA ASN A 608 7.34 17.05 -14.34
C ASN A 608 7.97 17.30 -15.72
N VAL A 609 9.20 17.83 -15.80
CA VAL A 609 9.85 18.18 -17.08
C VAL A 609 10.07 16.95 -17.99
N SER A 610 10.30 15.76 -17.43
CA SER A 610 10.43 14.49 -18.17
C SER A 610 9.09 13.80 -18.47
N GLN A 611 8.06 14.10 -17.68
CA GLN A 611 6.70 13.59 -17.81
C GLN A 611 5.74 14.80 -17.92
N PRO A 612 5.73 15.53 -19.04
CA PRO A 612 4.98 16.78 -19.18
C PRO A 612 3.46 16.56 -19.25
N MET A 613 2.72 17.65 -18.99
CA MET A 613 1.26 17.69 -19.10
C MET A 613 0.78 17.29 -20.51
N PRO A 614 -0.38 16.61 -20.65
CA PRO A 614 -0.89 16.14 -21.94
C PRO A 614 -1.38 17.26 -22.87
N TYR A 615 -1.52 18.49 -22.36
CA TYR A 615 -1.95 19.69 -23.08
C TYR A 615 -0.99 20.85 -22.76
N ALA A 616 -0.76 21.75 -23.73
CA ALA A 616 0.19 22.85 -23.60
C ALA A 616 -0.35 23.95 -22.66
N LEU A 617 0.16 24.00 -21.43
CA LEU A 617 -0.16 25.05 -20.47
C LEU A 617 0.79 26.26 -20.61
N PRO A 618 0.32 27.50 -20.34
CA PRO A 618 -0.97 27.86 -19.76
C PRO A 618 -2.16 27.88 -20.74
N ASP A 619 -1.93 27.94 -22.06
CA ASP A 619 -2.98 28.18 -23.07
C ASP A 619 -4.14 27.16 -23.02
N ALA A 620 -3.83 25.90 -22.75
CA ALA A 620 -4.79 24.81 -22.60
C ALA A 620 -5.42 24.70 -21.19
N ALA A 621 -5.31 25.70 -20.31
CA ALA A 621 -5.92 25.67 -18.97
C ALA A 621 -7.47 25.55 -18.98
N HIS A 622 -8.10 25.75 -20.14
CA HIS A 622 -9.52 25.53 -20.38
C HIS A 622 -9.87 24.08 -20.78
N MET A 623 -8.91 23.15 -20.76
CA MET A 623 -9.08 21.75 -21.18
C MET A 623 -8.97 20.79 -19.99
N MET A 624 -9.90 19.83 -19.91
CA MET A 624 -9.86 18.72 -18.95
C MET A 624 -10.19 17.39 -19.62
N GLY A 625 -9.58 16.29 -19.17
CA GLY A 625 -9.87 14.98 -19.76
C GLY A 625 -8.90 13.88 -19.37
N PHE A 626 -9.06 12.74 -20.03
CA PHE A 626 -8.22 11.56 -19.89
C PHE A 626 -7.56 11.24 -21.24
N LYS A 627 -6.23 11.29 -21.30
CA LYS A 627 -5.42 10.90 -22.46
C LYS A 627 -4.58 9.67 -22.10
N SER A 628 -4.73 8.59 -22.87
CA SER A 628 -3.94 7.37 -22.70
C SER A 628 -2.69 7.39 -23.59
N ARG A 629 -1.95 6.28 -23.62
CA ARG A 629 -0.86 6.01 -24.57
C ARG A 629 -0.86 4.52 -24.88
N SER A 630 -0.75 4.15 -26.15
CA SER A 630 -0.58 2.75 -26.57
C SER A 630 0.60 2.09 -25.84
N THR A 631 0.53 0.79 -25.59
CA THR A 631 1.54 0.04 -24.82
C THR A 631 1.57 -1.43 -25.27
N PRO A 632 2.75 -2.06 -25.39
CA PRO A 632 4.08 -1.44 -25.35
C PRO A 632 4.39 -0.66 -26.65
N GLY A 633 5.42 0.20 -26.62
CA GLY A 633 6.00 0.88 -27.78
C GLY A 633 5.40 2.25 -28.12
N GLY A 634 4.31 2.67 -27.48
CA GLY A 634 3.66 3.95 -27.79
C GLY A 634 3.06 3.98 -29.20
N GLY A 635 3.30 5.07 -29.94
CA GLY A 635 2.80 5.25 -31.32
C GLY A 635 1.32 5.62 -31.46
N GLY A 636 0.59 5.80 -30.36
CA GLY A 636 -0.85 6.14 -30.40
C GLY A 636 -1.47 6.44 -29.04
N TYR A 637 -2.74 6.86 -29.02
CA TYR A 637 -3.50 7.17 -27.80
C TYR A 637 -5.02 7.05 -28.00
N CYS A 638 -5.75 6.82 -26.89
CA CYS A 638 -7.19 7.08 -26.83
C CYS A 638 -7.43 8.26 -25.88
N GLU A 639 -8.47 9.05 -26.12
CA GLU A 639 -8.72 10.28 -25.39
C GLU A 639 -10.22 10.58 -25.24
N MET A 640 -10.58 11.12 -24.08
CA MET A 640 -11.84 11.85 -23.88
C MET A 640 -11.50 13.19 -23.23
N VAL A 641 -11.77 14.28 -23.94
CA VAL A 641 -11.39 15.64 -23.54
C VAL A 641 -12.57 16.61 -23.72
N ILE A 642 -12.69 17.54 -22.78
CA ILE A 642 -13.66 18.63 -22.74
C ILE A 642 -12.86 19.93 -22.83
N HIS A 643 -13.26 20.83 -23.73
CA HIS A 643 -12.79 22.20 -23.83
C HIS A 643 -13.91 23.12 -23.30
N ASP A 644 -13.67 23.84 -22.21
CA ASP A 644 -14.62 24.79 -21.62
C ASP A 644 -14.34 26.24 -22.08
N LYS A 645 -13.77 26.40 -23.29
CA LYS A 645 -13.57 27.73 -23.89
C LYS A 645 -14.92 28.29 -24.34
N LYS A 646 -15.43 29.28 -23.60
CA LYS A 646 -16.74 29.91 -23.84
C LYS A 646 -16.97 30.28 -25.31
N GLY A 647 -18.08 29.82 -25.89
CA GLY A 647 -18.45 30.01 -27.30
C GLY A 647 -17.72 29.08 -28.29
N HIS A 648 -16.88 28.19 -27.80
CA HIS A 648 -16.09 27.21 -28.54
C HIS A 648 -16.03 25.87 -27.78
N GLU A 649 -17.06 25.56 -26.99
CA GLU A 649 -17.14 24.39 -26.13
C GLU A 649 -17.16 23.10 -26.97
N LEU A 650 -16.31 22.13 -26.61
CA LEU A 650 -16.13 20.90 -27.38
C LEU A 650 -15.91 19.71 -26.45
N ILE A 651 -16.66 18.62 -26.68
CA ILE A 651 -16.31 17.29 -26.18
C ILE A 651 -15.78 16.48 -27.35
N ASN A 652 -14.53 16.03 -27.26
CA ASN A 652 -13.90 15.16 -28.25
C ASN A 652 -13.62 13.78 -27.64
N ILE A 653 -13.91 12.73 -28.41
CA ILE A 653 -13.66 11.32 -28.05
C ILE A 653 -12.88 10.68 -29.19
N HIS A 654 -11.66 10.25 -28.90
CA HIS A 654 -10.75 9.63 -29.87
C HIS A 654 -10.41 8.20 -29.43
N SER A 655 -10.53 7.24 -30.34
CA SER A 655 -9.96 5.90 -30.18
C SER A 655 -8.87 5.68 -31.23
N GLN A 656 -7.74 5.11 -30.80
CA GLN A 656 -6.63 4.76 -31.69
C GLN A 656 -6.98 3.69 -32.73
N LYS A 657 -8.01 2.87 -32.47
CA LYS A 657 -8.37 1.71 -33.28
C LYS A 657 -9.88 1.46 -33.22
N ASP A 658 -10.32 0.54 -32.39
CA ASP A 658 -11.73 0.11 -32.33
C ASP A 658 -12.51 1.01 -31.35
N MET A 659 -13.76 1.34 -31.67
CA MET A 659 -14.68 2.01 -30.76
C MET A 659 -16.01 1.26 -30.75
N VAL A 660 -16.37 0.69 -29.60
CA VAL A 660 -17.58 -0.13 -29.42
C VAL A 660 -18.44 0.51 -28.35
N THR A 661 -19.72 0.72 -28.66
CA THR A 661 -20.72 1.28 -27.73
C THR A 661 -21.89 0.31 -27.58
N THR A 662 -22.23 -0.06 -26.35
CA THR A 662 -23.31 -1.02 -26.05
C THR A 662 -24.29 -0.42 -25.05
N VAL A 663 -25.52 -0.16 -25.50
CA VAL A 663 -26.56 0.48 -24.69
C VAL A 663 -27.72 -0.47 -24.43
N GLN A 664 -27.87 -0.92 -23.19
CA GLN A 664 -28.78 -2.01 -22.78
C GLN A 664 -30.29 -1.65 -22.74
N ASN A 665 -30.69 -0.46 -23.22
CA ASN A 665 -32.11 -0.04 -23.20
C ASN A 665 -32.44 1.01 -24.27
N MET A 666 -31.86 2.21 -24.16
CA MET A 666 -32.17 3.33 -25.06
C MET A 666 -30.97 4.26 -25.19
N GLN A 667 -30.55 4.48 -26.42
CA GLN A 667 -29.68 5.58 -26.83
C GLN A 667 -30.57 6.63 -27.52
N ALA A 668 -30.23 7.91 -27.35
CA ALA A 668 -30.81 9.01 -28.09
C ALA A 668 -29.67 9.96 -28.47
N THR A 669 -29.77 10.56 -29.66
CA THR A 669 -28.84 11.59 -30.15
C THR A 669 -29.70 12.77 -30.56
N ILE A 670 -29.42 13.94 -29.99
CA ILE A 670 -30.14 15.19 -30.28
C ILE A 670 -29.08 16.23 -30.62
N VAL A 671 -29.22 16.88 -31.77
CA VAL A 671 -28.30 17.93 -32.23
C VAL A 671 -29.14 19.19 -32.47
N ASN A 672 -28.98 20.18 -31.60
CA ASN A 672 -29.68 21.47 -31.70
C ASN A 672 -28.94 22.47 -32.63
N GLY A 673 -27.72 22.13 -33.07
CA GLY A 673 -26.95 22.90 -34.04
C GLY A 673 -27.29 22.55 -35.49
N ALA A 674 -26.76 23.32 -36.44
CA ALA A 674 -27.14 23.27 -37.85
C ALA A 674 -26.82 21.97 -38.62
N SER A 675 -26.05 21.04 -38.05
CA SER A 675 -25.61 19.82 -38.77
C SER A 675 -25.19 18.67 -37.86
N GLN A 676 -25.54 17.44 -38.27
CA GLN A 676 -24.82 16.22 -37.88
C GLN A 676 -24.11 15.64 -39.12
N THR A 677 -22.94 15.04 -38.97
CA THR A 677 -22.24 14.36 -40.07
C THR A 677 -21.63 13.05 -39.59
N ASN A 678 -22.01 11.95 -40.25
CA ASN A 678 -21.39 10.64 -40.07
C ASN A 678 -20.60 10.33 -41.35
N ARG A 679 -19.27 10.24 -41.28
CA ARG A 679 -18.40 10.01 -42.45
C ARG A 679 -17.60 8.73 -42.27
N ILE A 680 -17.71 7.83 -43.25
CA ILE A 680 -16.89 6.61 -43.36
C ILE A 680 -15.98 6.79 -44.56
N THR A 681 -14.66 6.71 -44.35
CA THR A 681 -13.65 6.92 -45.41
C THR A 681 -13.31 5.66 -46.20
N SER A 682 -13.64 4.49 -45.65
CA SER A 682 -13.31 3.17 -46.21
C SER A 682 -14.15 2.09 -45.54
N GLY A 683 -14.60 1.09 -46.30
CA GLY A 683 -15.41 -0.02 -45.77
C GLY A 683 -16.91 0.17 -46.05
N PHE A 684 -17.75 -0.31 -45.13
CA PHE A 684 -19.21 -0.36 -45.28
C PHE A 684 -19.95 0.11 -44.02
N GLN A 685 -21.23 0.44 -44.15
CA GLN A 685 -22.14 0.69 -43.03
C GLN A 685 -23.29 -0.31 -43.08
N ILE A 686 -23.66 -0.88 -41.93
CA ILE A 686 -24.84 -1.74 -41.77
C ILE A 686 -25.71 -1.15 -40.67
N THR A 687 -27.02 -1.09 -40.87
CA THR A 687 -28.01 -0.64 -39.88
C THR A 687 -29.13 -1.66 -39.81
N THR A 688 -29.13 -2.49 -38.75
CA THR A 688 -30.07 -3.61 -38.61
C THR A 688 -31.06 -3.31 -37.47
N VAL A 689 -32.36 -3.21 -37.79
CA VAL A 689 -33.41 -2.89 -36.82
C VAL A 689 -34.56 -3.89 -36.92
N LYS A 690 -34.94 -4.51 -35.79
CA LYS A 690 -35.95 -5.59 -35.73
C LYS A 690 -37.41 -5.15 -35.90
N LYS A 691 -37.71 -3.86 -36.09
CA LYS A 691 -39.08 -3.33 -36.14
C LYS A 691 -39.26 -2.24 -37.20
N LYS A 692 -39.00 -0.98 -36.86
CA LYS A 692 -39.21 0.18 -37.72
C LYS A 692 -37.90 0.93 -37.89
N ILE A 693 -37.53 1.21 -39.14
CA ILE A 693 -36.65 2.31 -39.50
C ILE A 693 -37.56 3.42 -40.02
N GLU A 694 -37.26 4.66 -39.65
CA GLU A 694 -38.02 5.85 -40.04
C GLU A 694 -37.02 6.93 -40.44
N MET A 695 -37.26 7.56 -41.58
CA MET A 695 -36.49 8.68 -42.10
C MET A 695 -37.50 9.71 -42.61
N GLU A 696 -37.40 10.93 -42.10
CA GLU A 696 -38.33 12.02 -42.36
C GLU A 696 -37.49 13.28 -42.65
N SER A 697 -37.86 14.02 -43.68
CA SER A 697 -37.41 15.40 -43.89
C SER A 697 -38.66 16.28 -43.87
N GLN A 698 -38.71 17.24 -42.94
CA GLN A 698 -39.93 18.02 -42.67
C GLN A 698 -40.07 19.26 -43.56
N THR A 699 -38.99 19.65 -44.25
CA THR A 699 -38.91 20.90 -45.03
C THR A 699 -38.33 20.73 -46.43
N GLU A 700 -37.49 19.73 -46.65
CA GLU A 700 -36.77 19.51 -47.91
C GLU A 700 -36.94 18.06 -48.41
N PHE A 701 -35.86 17.39 -48.80
CA PHE A 701 -35.89 16.09 -49.49
C PHE A 701 -34.95 15.07 -48.86
N ILE A 702 -35.20 13.78 -49.14
CA ILE A 702 -34.30 12.67 -48.78
C ILE A 702 -33.51 12.28 -50.03
N HIS A 703 -32.23 12.64 -50.08
CA HIS A 703 -31.36 12.36 -51.23
C HIS A 703 -30.69 10.99 -51.09
N LEU A 704 -31.17 9.99 -51.85
CA LEU A 704 -30.48 8.71 -52.00
C LEU A 704 -29.68 8.71 -53.31
N LYS A 705 -28.36 8.51 -53.21
CA LYS A 705 -27.45 8.46 -54.37
C LYS A 705 -26.44 7.34 -54.22
N ALA A 706 -26.32 6.50 -55.25
CA ALA A 706 -25.33 5.45 -55.36
C ALA A 706 -24.63 5.52 -56.74
N ALA A 707 -23.42 4.97 -56.83
CA ALA A 707 -22.65 4.92 -58.08
C ALA A 707 -22.87 3.64 -58.90
N THR A 708 -23.52 2.62 -58.32
CA THR A 708 -23.68 1.28 -58.92
C THR A 708 -25.15 0.87 -59.03
N ALA A 709 -25.88 0.87 -57.91
CA ALA A 709 -27.32 0.60 -57.88
C ALA A 709 -28.00 1.12 -56.61
N ILE A 710 -29.31 1.34 -56.68
CA ILE A 710 -30.22 1.50 -55.54
C ILE A 710 -31.28 0.39 -55.63
N THR A 711 -31.41 -0.40 -54.57
CA THR A 711 -32.37 -1.51 -54.48
C THR A 711 -33.34 -1.27 -53.32
N LEU A 712 -34.64 -1.35 -53.61
CA LEU A 712 -35.73 -1.35 -52.64
C LEU A 712 -36.44 -2.71 -52.76
N GLU A 713 -36.54 -3.48 -51.68
CA GLU A 713 -37.03 -4.86 -51.73
C GLU A 713 -37.89 -5.20 -50.51
N VAL A 714 -39.08 -5.78 -50.76
CA VAL A 714 -40.07 -6.15 -49.75
C VAL A 714 -40.73 -7.48 -50.16
N GLY A 715 -40.24 -8.59 -49.59
CA GLY A 715 -40.73 -9.92 -49.93
C GLY A 715 -40.48 -10.25 -51.40
N ALA A 716 -41.56 -10.52 -52.16
CA ALA A 716 -41.49 -10.79 -53.60
C ALA A 716 -41.49 -9.51 -54.48
N SER A 717 -41.58 -8.32 -53.89
CA SER A 717 -41.61 -7.05 -54.61
C SER A 717 -40.26 -6.33 -54.57
N LYS A 718 -39.80 -5.82 -55.72
CA LYS A 718 -38.46 -5.24 -55.88
C LYS A 718 -38.45 -4.09 -56.89
N ILE A 719 -37.74 -3.01 -56.54
CA ILE A 719 -37.36 -1.93 -57.45
C ILE A 719 -35.83 -1.84 -57.44
N LEU A 720 -35.23 -1.89 -58.62
CA LEU A 720 -33.79 -1.76 -58.85
C LEU A 720 -33.54 -0.62 -59.84
N LEU A 721 -32.77 0.38 -59.43
CA LEU A 721 -32.20 1.40 -60.30
C LEU A 721 -30.70 1.07 -60.45
N ASP A 722 -30.19 0.94 -61.67
CA ASP A 722 -28.77 0.62 -61.90
C ASP A 722 -28.02 1.73 -62.68
N ALA A 723 -26.69 1.67 -62.64
CA ALA A 723 -25.80 2.68 -63.23
C ALA A 723 -25.87 2.78 -64.77
N SER A 724 -26.55 1.88 -65.48
CA SER A 724 -26.82 2.03 -66.91
C SER A 724 -28.00 2.97 -67.21
N GLY A 725 -28.73 3.42 -66.17
CA GLY A 725 -29.97 4.18 -66.30
C GLY A 725 -31.21 3.29 -66.41
N LYS A 726 -31.05 1.97 -66.41
CA LYS A 726 -32.16 1.02 -66.38
C LYS A 726 -32.83 1.01 -65.01
N ILE A 727 -34.17 1.02 -65.02
CA ILE A 727 -35.01 0.79 -63.85
C ILE A 727 -35.76 -0.52 -64.07
N THR A 728 -35.71 -1.42 -63.09
CA THR A 728 -36.39 -2.72 -63.11
C THR A 728 -37.37 -2.79 -61.94
N ILE A 729 -38.65 -3.00 -62.22
CA ILE A 729 -39.72 -3.17 -61.23
C ILE A 729 -40.24 -4.61 -61.35
N GLN A 730 -40.35 -5.32 -60.23
CA GLN A 730 -40.77 -6.72 -60.14
C GLN A 730 -41.71 -6.91 -58.95
N GLY A 731 -42.70 -7.79 -59.09
CA GLY A 731 -43.69 -8.11 -58.06
C GLY A 731 -44.69 -9.15 -58.58
N VAL A 732 -45.54 -9.68 -57.69
CA VAL A 732 -46.58 -10.66 -58.04
C VAL A 732 -47.72 -10.00 -58.84
N HIS A 733 -48.12 -8.80 -58.43
CA HIS A 733 -48.94 -7.87 -59.19
C HIS A 733 -48.32 -6.47 -59.07
N VAL A 734 -48.44 -5.64 -60.11
CA VAL A 734 -47.90 -4.28 -60.18
C VAL A 734 -48.96 -3.37 -60.80
N ASP A 735 -49.81 -2.79 -59.95
CA ASP A 735 -50.87 -1.88 -60.38
C ASP A 735 -50.33 -0.45 -60.49
N VAL A 736 -50.41 0.14 -61.69
CA VAL A 736 -50.03 1.54 -61.94
C VAL A 736 -51.30 2.38 -62.01
N ILE A 737 -51.77 2.84 -60.85
CA ILE A 737 -53.00 3.63 -60.70
C ILE A 737 -52.64 5.09 -60.44
N GLY A 738 -53.22 6.01 -61.20
CA GLY A 738 -53.02 7.45 -61.08
C GLY A 738 -54.34 8.20 -60.91
N SER A 739 -54.31 9.30 -60.16
CA SER A 739 -55.43 10.24 -60.00
C SER A 739 -55.58 11.25 -61.16
N GLY A 740 -54.90 10.99 -62.27
CA GLY A 740 -54.85 11.83 -63.48
C GLY A 740 -54.26 11.04 -64.65
N ARG A 741 -53.77 11.74 -65.68
CA ARG A 741 -53.16 11.11 -66.86
C ARG A 741 -51.88 10.33 -66.49
N ILE A 742 -51.77 9.10 -66.97
CA ILE A 742 -50.58 8.23 -66.82
C ILE A 742 -49.97 8.01 -68.21
N ASP A 743 -48.79 8.60 -68.46
CA ASP A 743 -48.07 8.43 -69.73
C ASP A 743 -47.02 7.31 -69.64
N LEU A 744 -47.48 6.05 -69.71
CA LEU A 744 -46.60 4.89 -69.90
C LEU A 744 -46.13 4.80 -71.36
N ASN A 745 -45.22 5.70 -71.76
CA ASN A 745 -44.72 5.79 -73.13
C ASN A 745 -43.76 4.64 -73.47
N THR A 746 -44.29 3.53 -73.98
CA THR A 746 -43.54 2.36 -74.47
C THR A 746 -42.91 2.64 -75.84
N ASN A 747 -41.95 3.57 -75.89
CA ASN A 747 -41.48 4.17 -77.12
C ASN A 747 -40.48 3.28 -77.89
N ALA A 748 -40.99 2.33 -78.67
CA ALA A 748 -40.25 1.55 -79.65
C ALA A 748 -41.13 1.24 -80.87
N GLY A 749 -40.94 1.84 -82.04
CA GLY A 749 -40.05 2.96 -82.38
C GLY A 749 -40.06 3.21 -83.89
N ALA A 750 -39.93 4.47 -84.32
CA ALA A 750 -39.88 4.84 -85.74
C ALA A 750 -38.95 6.05 -85.94
N ALA A 751 -38.19 6.07 -87.03
CA ALA A 751 -37.19 7.10 -87.32
C ALA A 751 -37.38 7.72 -88.70
N ALA A 752 -37.47 9.06 -88.75
CA ALA A 752 -37.18 9.95 -89.88
C ALA A 752 -37.65 11.39 -89.57
N PRO A 753 -37.12 12.44 -90.22
CA PRO A 753 -35.73 12.67 -90.61
C PRO A 753 -35.16 13.95 -89.94
N ALA A 754 -33.88 14.27 -90.18
CA ALA A 754 -33.24 15.46 -89.61
C ALA A 754 -33.45 16.73 -90.48
N PRO A 755 -33.46 17.91 -89.83
CA PRO A 755 -32.89 19.14 -90.40
C PRO A 755 -31.75 19.73 -89.55
N SER A 756 -31.07 20.73 -90.11
CA SER A 756 -29.73 21.25 -89.71
C SER A 756 -29.72 22.31 -88.57
N PRO A 757 -28.52 22.69 -88.02
CA PRO A 757 -28.42 23.25 -86.67
C PRO A 757 -28.17 24.76 -86.55
N ALA A 758 -28.59 25.33 -85.40
CA ALA A 758 -28.15 26.60 -84.80
C ALA A 758 -28.58 26.59 -83.30
N GLN A 759 -27.95 27.26 -82.33
CA GLN A 759 -26.66 27.96 -82.28
C GLN A 759 -26.10 27.95 -80.83
N ILE A 760 -24.89 28.45 -80.60
CA ILE A 760 -24.10 28.28 -79.37
C ILE A 760 -24.20 29.53 -78.46
N PRO A 761 -24.27 29.35 -77.13
CA PRO A 761 -23.27 29.95 -76.23
C PRO A 761 -22.61 28.87 -75.34
N ALA A 762 -21.29 28.62 -75.34
CA ALA A 762 -20.11 29.49 -75.18
C ALA A 762 -19.78 29.75 -73.68
N PRO A 763 -18.59 29.36 -73.17
CA PRO A 763 -18.30 29.30 -71.72
C PRO A 763 -17.28 30.33 -71.21
N ALA A 764 -17.22 30.53 -69.88
CA ALA A 764 -16.03 30.98 -69.12
C ALA A 764 -16.29 30.90 -67.59
N PRO A 765 -15.27 30.87 -66.70
CA PRO A 765 -14.10 30.00 -66.75
C PRO A 765 -13.73 29.36 -65.38
N SER A 766 -12.73 28.48 -65.37
CA SER A 766 -11.95 28.03 -64.19
C SER A 766 -10.49 28.56 -64.30
N VAL A 767 -9.54 28.42 -63.37
CA VAL A 767 -9.40 27.64 -62.12
C VAL A 767 -9.12 28.62 -60.93
N PRO A 768 -8.06 28.64 -60.06
CA PRO A 768 -6.97 27.72 -59.65
C PRO A 768 -7.14 27.19 -58.19
N VAL A 769 -6.06 26.89 -57.46
CA VAL A 769 -6.05 26.18 -56.16
C VAL A 769 -4.99 26.74 -55.17
N MET A 770 -5.43 27.24 -54.00
CA MET A 770 -4.69 27.40 -52.70
C MET A 770 -3.36 28.24 -52.68
N PRO A 771 -2.76 28.58 -51.50
CA PRO A 771 -3.09 28.25 -50.10
C PRO A 771 -3.18 29.43 -49.09
N ALA A 772 -3.56 29.09 -47.85
CA ALA A 772 -3.27 29.71 -46.54
C ALA A 772 -2.90 31.22 -46.40
N GLY A 773 -3.64 31.95 -45.55
CA GLY A 773 -3.21 33.28 -45.07
C GLY A 773 -4.11 33.93 -44.00
N ALA A 774 -3.49 34.28 -42.86
CA ALA A 774 -3.94 34.97 -41.66
C ALA A 774 -5.06 36.06 -41.70
N ALA A 775 -5.62 36.28 -40.49
CA ALA A 775 -6.17 37.52 -39.92
C ALA A 775 -7.45 38.16 -40.52
N SER A 776 -8.45 38.36 -39.64
CA SER A 776 -9.52 39.34 -39.80
C SER A 776 -9.58 40.27 -38.59
N THR A 777 -9.83 41.56 -38.80
CA THR A 777 -9.79 42.60 -37.75
C THR A 777 -10.98 43.56 -37.81
N ALA A 778 -11.82 43.48 -36.76
CA ALA A 778 -12.56 44.56 -36.10
C ALA A 778 -13.65 45.42 -36.83
N LYS A 779 -14.72 45.71 -36.06
CA LYS A 779 -15.81 46.72 -36.26
C LYS A 779 -16.78 46.44 -37.43
N ALA A 780 -18.13 46.42 -37.30
CA ALA A 780 -19.14 47.10 -36.44
C ALA A 780 -19.39 48.59 -36.81
N PRO A 781 -20.57 49.22 -36.55
CA PRO A 781 -21.72 48.76 -35.73
C PRO A 781 -23.14 48.84 -36.42
N PRO A 782 -24.21 49.59 -35.99
CA PRO A 782 -25.42 48.97 -35.40
C PRO A 782 -26.83 49.47 -35.84
N ALA A 783 -27.89 48.69 -35.50
CA ALA A 783 -29.28 49.10 -35.15
C ALA A 783 -30.00 47.86 -34.55
N ALA A 784 -30.81 47.85 -33.47
CA ALA A 784 -31.97 48.66 -33.05
C ALA A 784 -33.23 48.45 -33.92
N GLY A 785 -34.40 48.03 -33.42
CA GLY A 785 -34.81 47.57 -32.07
C GLY A 785 -36.34 47.32 -32.00
N GLY A 786 -36.88 46.72 -30.93
CA GLY A 786 -38.34 46.52 -30.77
C GLY A 786 -38.75 45.47 -29.72
N ARG A 787 -39.99 45.53 -29.21
CA ARG A 787 -40.59 44.60 -28.22
C ARG A 787 -41.85 43.95 -28.80
N GLN A 788 -42.12 42.67 -28.48
CA GLN A 788 -43.34 42.21 -27.78
C GLN A 788 -43.41 40.68 -27.65
N ASP A 789 -43.89 40.20 -26.50
CA ASP A 789 -44.43 38.86 -26.24
C ASP A 789 -45.88 38.75 -26.83
N PRO A 790 -46.58 37.58 -26.90
CA PRO A 790 -46.32 36.35 -26.12
C PRO A 790 -46.63 34.96 -26.77
N ALA A 791 -46.33 33.93 -25.96
CA ALA A 791 -47.09 32.68 -25.76
C ALA A 791 -46.90 31.42 -26.66
N LEU A 792 -47.34 30.31 -26.05
CA LEU A 792 -47.69 28.97 -26.56
C LEU A 792 -46.62 27.89 -26.82
N ALA A 793 -46.77 26.82 -26.01
CA ALA A 793 -46.64 25.39 -26.32
C ALA A 793 -45.27 24.78 -26.72
N ALA A 794 -44.80 23.86 -25.87
CA ALA A 794 -43.77 22.87 -26.21
C ALA A 794 -44.37 21.64 -26.92
N PRO A 795 -43.52 20.81 -27.56
CA PRO A 795 -43.28 19.52 -26.91
C PRO A 795 -41.81 19.04 -26.88
N LYS A 796 -41.52 18.25 -25.84
CA LYS A 796 -40.66 17.04 -25.72
C LYS A 796 -39.85 16.61 -26.97
N VAL A 797 -38.68 15.97 -26.82
CA VAL A 797 -38.54 14.55 -26.38
C VAL A 797 -37.09 14.20 -25.94
N THR A 798 -36.95 13.18 -25.08
CA THR A 798 -35.74 12.42 -24.67
C THR A 798 -34.61 13.07 -23.83
N GLY A 799 -34.12 12.30 -22.84
CA GLY A 799 -32.73 12.32 -22.35
C GLY A 799 -31.93 11.17 -22.99
N PRO A 800 -31.00 10.42 -22.33
CA PRO A 800 -30.90 10.23 -20.87
C PRO A 800 -29.49 10.10 -20.24
N LYS A 801 -29.34 10.61 -18.99
CA LYS A 801 -28.38 10.14 -17.96
C LYS A 801 -26.87 10.38 -18.30
N ALA A 802 -25.90 10.17 -17.40
CA ALA A 802 -25.94 9.62 -16.03
C ALA A 802 -25.02 10.38 -15.04
N VAL A 803 -25.42 10.39 -13.77
CA VAL A 803 -24.54 10.67 -12.62
C VAL A 803 -23.89 9.36 -12.17
N GLN A 804 -22.60 9.39 -11.81
CA GLN A 804 -21.97 8.30 -11.06
C GLN A 804 -22.40 8.36 -9.59
N THR A 805 -22.98 7.27 -9.07
CA THR A 805 -23.34 7.13 -7.65
C THR A 805 -22.26 6.36 -6.89
N PRO A 806 -21.63 6.93 -5.84
CA PRO A 806 -20.51 6.30 -5.11
C PRO A 806 -20.90 5.07 -4.27
N ALA A 807 -19.91 4.48 -3.59
CA ALA A 807 -19.96 3.15 -2.98
C ALA A 807 -20.69 3.04 -1.62
N THR A 808 -20.76 1.81 -1.09
CA THR A 808 -21.61 1.35 0.02
C THR A 808 -21.07 1.60 1.44
N ALA A 809 -22.00 1.65 2.40
CA ALA A 809 -21.74 1.83 3.84
C ALA A 809 -21.48 0.50 4.61
N PRO A 810 -21.05 0.55 5.89
CA PRO A 810 -20.75 -0.64 6.72
C PRO A 810 -21.99 -1.45 7.18
N LYS A 811 -21.74 -2.62 7.79
CA LYS A 811 -22.75 -3.39 8.56
C LYS A 811 -23.00 -2.79 9.95
N PRO A 812 -24.20 -2.98 10.54
CA PRO A 812 -24.60 -2.29 11.78
C PRO A 812 -24.18 -2.99 13.07
N SER A 813 -23.92 -2.19 14.09
CA SER A 813 -23.88 -2.59 15.50
C SER A 813 -25.29 -2.71 16.10
N THR A 814 -25.48 -3.59 17.08
CA THR A 814 -26.74 -3.71 17.85
C THR A 814 -27.03 -2.42 18.64
N PRO A 815 -28.17 -1.74 18.43
CA PRO A 815 -28.56 -0.60 19.26
C PRO A 815 -29.12 -1.06 20.61
N ALA A 816 -28.84 -0.31 21.68
CA ALA A 816 -29.46 -0.52 22.98
C ALA A 816 -30.97 -0.16 22.94
N ARG A 817 -31.77 -0.84 23.77
CA ARG A 817 -33.22 -0.62 23.87
C ARG A 817 -33.53 0.63 24.69
N SER A 818 -34.11 1.66 24.08
CA SER A 818 -34.59 2.87 24.75
C SER A 818 -35.85 3.42 24.08
N GLY A 819 -36.80 3.93 24.89
CA GLY A 819 -38.00 4.63 24.44
C GLY A 819 -39.18 3.74 23.98
N ASN A 820 -40.40 4.16 24.31
CA ASN A 820 -41.66 3.57 23.80
C ASN A 820 -42.02 4.13 22.40
N GLY A 821 -41.06 4.13 21.47
CA GLY A 821 -41.30 4.58 20.10
C GLY A 821 -42.23 3.63 19.33
N LYS A 822 -43.31 4.15 18.73
CA LYS A 822 -44.15 3.38 17.78
C LYS A 822 -43.29 2.99 16.57
N ARG A 823 -43.33 1.73 16.14
CA ARG A 823 -42.57 1.25 14.98
C ARG A 823 -43.14 1.85 13.68
N ILE A 824 -42.34 2.64 12.96
CA ILE A 824 -42.68 3.18 11.63
C ILE A 824 -42.86 2.06 10.58
N GLY A 825 -43.48 2.38 9.45
CA GLY A 825 -43.91 1.44 8.42
C GLY A 825 -45.35 0.92 8.58
N HIS A 826 -46.10 1.44 9.56
CA HIS A 826 -47.45 1.00 9.90
C HIS A 826 -48.46 1.33 8.79
N LEU A 827 -48.47 2.57 8.27
CA LEU A 827 -49.29 2.99 7.13
C LEU A 827 -49.02 2.10 5.91
N SER A 828 -47.74 1.83 5.61
CA SER A 828 -47.38 0.93 4.50
C SER A 828 -47.98 -0.48 4.70
N ARG A 829 -47.86 -1.06 5.90
CA ARG A 829 -48.41 -2.40 6.22
C ARG A 829 -49.95 -2.43 6.19
N LYS A 830 -50.60 -1.34 6.61
CA LYS A 830 -52.06 -1.17 6.60
C LYS A 830 -52.63 -1.07 5.17
N HIS A 831 -51.98 -0.31 4.29
CA HIS A 831 -52.53 0.03 2.98
C HIS A 831 -52.01 -0.80 1.78
N GLU A 832 -50.84 -1.45 1.88
CA GLU A 832 -50.31 -2.34 0.82
C GLU A 832 -50.62 -3.82 1.07
N THR A 833 -50.45 -4.32 2.31
CA THR A 833 -50.67 -5.74 2.64
C THR A 833 -51.96 -6.02 3.40
N SER A 834 -52.77 -5.01 3.71
CA SER A 834 -53.97 -5.14 4.57
C SER A 834 -53.68 -5.81 5.92
N GLY A 835 -52.45 -5.65 6.45
CA GLY A 835 -52.01 -6.30 7.68
C GLY A 835 -51.70 -7.81 7.57
N ARG A 836 -51.72 -8.43 6.38
CA ARG A 836 -51.53 -9.89 6.18
C ARG A 836 -50.16 -10.46 6.59
N GLY A 837 -49.21 -9.60 6.99
CA GLY A 837 -48.00 -9.99 7.72
C GLY A 837 -46.88 -10.62 6.88
N VAL A 838 -45.82 -11.05 7.58
CA VAL A 838 -44.53 -11.44 6.99
C VAL A 838 -44.55 -12.66 6.07
N GLY A 839 -45.52 -13.55 6.25
CA GLY A 839 -45.74 -14.73 5.41
C GLY A 839 -46.55 -14.44 4.13
N THR A 840 -46.94 -13.18 3.89
CA THR A 840 -47.72 -12.81 2.68
C THR A 840 -46.96 -13.22 1.42
N VAL A 841 -47.64 -13.96 0.54
CA VAL A 841 -47.20 -14.22 -0.84
C VAL A 841 -48.37 -13.83 -1.74
N SER A 842 -48.17 -12.84 -2.60
CA SER A 842 -49.14 -12.39 -3.60
C SER A 842 -48.79 -12.97 -4.96
N THR A 843 -49.76 -13.59 -5.63
CA THR A 843 -49.56 -14.32 -6.90
C THR A 843 -49.22 -13.43 -8.09
N GLY A 844 -49.37 -12.10 -7.99
CA GLY A 844 -48.97 -11.15 -9.02
C GLY A 844 -49.69 -11.37 -10.35
N VAL A 845 -51.02 -11.57 -10.33
CA VAL A 845 -51.83 -11.78 -11.54
C VAL A 845 -52.13 -10.42 -12.18
N GLY A 846 -51.36 -10.09 -13.21
CA GLY A 846 -51.41 -8.80 -13.92
C GLY A 846 -50.25 -7.86 -13.57
N ASP A 847 -49.53 -8.11 -12.48
CA ASP A 847 -48.45 -7.24 -12.01
C ASP A 847 -47.15 -7.39 -12.80
N PRO A 848 -46.54 -6.28 -13.29
CA PRO A 848 -45.21 -6.29 -13.90
C PRO A 848 -44.09 -6.76 -12.96
N GLY A 849 -44.32 -6.76 -11.64
CA GLY A 849 -43.37 -7.24 -10.63
C GLY A 849 -43.29 -8.76 -10.47
N GLY A 850 -44.26 -9.50 -11.00
CA GLY A 850 -44.42 -10.93 -10.70
C GLY A 850 -44.87 -11.18 -9.26
N VAL A 851 -44.53 -12.36 -8.72
CA VAL A 851 -44.88 -12.75 -7.35
C VAL A 851 -44.20 -11.82 -6.34
N SER A 852 -44.94 -11.37 -5.31
CA SER A 852 -44.43 -10.45 -4.28
C SER A 852 -44.60 -10.99 -2.87
N TYR A 853 -43.60 -10.72 -2.02
CA TYR A 853 -43.37 -11.42 -0.77
C TYR A 853 -43.27 -10.48 0.44
N GLY A 854 -43.79 -10.91 1.59
CA GLY A 854 -43.62 -10.23 2.88
C GLY A 854 -44.49 -9.00 3.11
N SER A 855 -44.31 -8.40 4.29
CA SER A 855 -45.11 -7.27 4.82
C SER A 855 -45.06 -6.01 3.93
N TYR A 856 -44.03 -5.89 3.09
CA TYR A 856 -43.75 -4.74 2.23
C TYR A 856 -43.67 -5.09 0.72
N GLN A 857 -44.24 -6.25 0.32
CA GLN A 857 -44.41 -6.65 -1.10
C GLN A 857 -43.12 -6.66 -1.95
N LEU A 858 -42.10 -7.37 -1.48
CA LEU A 858 -40.84 -7.58 -2.18
C LEU A 858 -41.07 -8.34 -3.51
N ALA A 859 -40.97 -7.66 -4.65
CA ALA A 859 -41.26 -8.22 -5.97
C ALA A 859 -40.10 -9.06 -6.55
N SER A 860 -40.35 -10.31 -6.95
CA SER A 860 -39.30 -11.26 -7.34
C SER A 860 -38.69 -11.00 -8.73
N LYS A 861 -39.48 -10.55 -9.72
CA LYS A 861 -38.95 -10.23 -11.07
C LYS A 861 -38.08 -8.96 -11.10
N LYS A 862 -38.14 -8.15 -10.04
CA LYS A 862 -37.25 -6.99 -9.83
C LYS A 862 -35.98 -7.33 -9.03
N GLY A 863 -35.75 -8.59 -8.68
CA GLY A 863 -34.57 -9.01 -7.90
C GLY A 863 -34.61 -8.62 -6.42
N MET A 864 -35.75 -8.13 -5.91
CA MET A 864 -35.86 -7.57 -4.56
C MET A 864 -35.79 -8.66 -3.49
N VAL A 865 -36.48 -9.78 -3.69
CA VAL A 865 -36.50 -10.94 -2.78
C VAL A 865 -35.09 -11.53 -2.64
N GLN A 866 -34.40 -11.68 -3.76
CA GLN A 866 -33.04 -12.19 -3.84
C GLN A 866 -32.03 -11.21 -3.22
N SER A 867 -32.31 -9.91 -3.24
CA SER A 867 -31.48 -8.88 -2.60
C SER A 867 -31.73 -8.77 -1.10
N PHE A 868 -32.96 -9.03 -0.64
CA PHE A 868 -33.28 -9.24 0.77
C PHE A 868 -32.54 -10.47 1.33
N LEU A 869 -32.68 -11.63 0.68
CA LEU A 869 -32.05 -12.87 1.14
C LEU A 869 -30.52 -12.79 1.17
N ARG A 870 -29.88 -12.04 0.27
CA ARG A 870 -28.41 -11.82 0.30
C ARG A 870 -27.93 -10.89 1.42
N ALA A 871 -28.83 -10.16 2.07
CA ALA A 871 -28.47 -9.12 3.03
C ALA A 871 -29.07 -9.41 4.42
N GLU A 872 -30.26 -8.88 4.73
CA GLU A 872 -30.94 -9.09 6.02
C GLU A 872 -31.56 -10.49 6.16
N GLY A 873 -31.88 -11.16 5.05
CA GLY A 873 -32.41 -12.52 5.03
C GLY A 873 -31.33 -13.62 4.96
N ALA A 874 -30.06 -13.29 5.23
CA ALA A 874 -28.93 -14.20 5.01
C ALA A 874 -28.98 -15.49 5.84
N GLU A 875 -29.58 -15.44 7.04
CA GLU A 875 -29.82 -16.59 7.91
C GLU A 875 -30.61 -17.69 7.17
N TRP A 876 -31.73 -17.33 6.55
CA TRP A 876 -32.61 -18.26 5.83
C TRP A 876 -32.22 -18.48 4.36
N ALA A 877 -31.26 -17.72 3.82
CA ALA A 877 -30.90 -17.78 2.40
C ALA A 877 -30.46 -19.18 1.92
N HIS A 878 -29.96 -20.01 2.83
CA HIS A 878 -29.60 -21.40 2.56
C HIS A 878 -30.84 -22.29 2.32
N GLU A 879 -31.96 -22.07 3.01
CA GLU A 879 -33.22 -22.81 2.82
C GLU A 879 -33.88 -22.53 1.46
N PHE A 880 -33.57 -21.40 0.82
CA PHE A 880 -34.07 -21.03 -0.50
C PHE A 880 -33.15 -21.46 -1.66
N LYS A 881 -32.04 -22.15 -1.39
CA LYS A 881 -31.05 -22.53 -2.41
C LYS A 881 -31.66 -23.45 -3.47
N GLY A 882 -31.71 -22.98 -4.71
CA GLY A 882 -32.27 -23.71 -5.85
C GLY A 882 -33.78 -23.52 -6.07
N LEU A 883 -34.47 -22.76 -5.21
CA LEU A 883 -35.89 -22.45 -5.38
C LEU A 883 -36.08 -21.15 -6.19
N ASP A 884 -37.01 -21.14 -7.15
CA ASP A 884 -37.29 -19.95 -7.98
C ASP A 884 -38.42 -19.08 -7.37
N PRO A 885 -38.13 -17.82 -6.96
CA PRO A 885 -39.13 -16.89 -6.43
C PRO A 885 -40.05 -16.27 -7.49
N THR A 886 -39.86 -16.56 -8.78
CA THR A 886 -40.70 -16.03 -9.87
C THR A 886 -41.86 -16.95 -10.24
N VAL A 887 -41.83 -18.20 -9.79
CA VAL A 887 -42.88 -19.21 -10.01
C VAL A 887 -44.05 -19.00 -9.05
N ARG A 888 -45.27 -18.92 -9.60
CA ARG A 888 -46.51 -18.87 -8.80
C ARG A 888 -46.74 -20.20 -8.09
N ASP A 889 -47.05 -20.12 -6.80
CA ASP A 889 -47.39 -21.26 -5.92
C ASP A 889 -46.34 -22.40 -5.85
N GLY A 890 -45.15 -22.17 -6.41
CA GLY A 890 -43.98 -23.03 -6.32
C GLY A 890 -43.34 -23.03 -4.92
N ASP A 891 -42.39 -23.93 -4.72
CA ASP A 891 -41.89 -24.28 -3.38
C ASP A 891 -41.17 -23.14 -2.66
N PHE A 892 -40.64 -22.14 -3.39
CA PHE A 892 -40.17 -20.88 -2.79
C PHE A 892 -41.28 -20.21 -1.95
N GLY A 893 -42.51 -20.15 -2.46
CA GLY A 893 -43.66 -19.56 -1.78
C GLY A 893 -44.16 -20.37 -0.58
N LYS A 894 -43.97 -21.70 -0.62
CA LYS A 894 -44.26 -22.59 0.51
C LYS A 894 -43.21 -22.38 1.62
N LYS A 895 -41.92 -22.43 1.25
CA LYS A 895 -40.78 -22.21 2.16
C LYS A 895 -40.80 -20.83 2.80
N TRP A 896 -41.18 -19.78 2.08
CA TRP A 896 -41.35 -18.43 2.63
C TRP A 896 -42.42 -18.38 3.74
N LYS A 897 -43.55 -19.05 3.56
CA LYS A 897 -44.60 -19.16 4.59
C LYS A 897 -44.14 -19.98 5.79
N GLU A 898 -43.39 -21.06 5.55
CA GLU A 898 -42.82 -21.93 6.58
C GLU A 898 -41.85 -21.17 7.51
N ILE A 899 -40.89 -20.43 6.94
CA ILE A 899 -39.94 -19.58 7.69
C ILE A 899 -40.67 -18.47 8.44
N ALA A 900 -41.63 -17.81 7.79
CA ALA A 900 -42.47 -16.79 8.42
C ALA A 900 -43.32 -17.31 9.58
N ALA A 901 -43.62 -18.62 9.63
CA ALA A 901 -44.30 -19.26 10.75
C ALA A 901 -43.34 -19.69 11.88
N LYS A 902 -42.11 -20.11 11.55
CA LYS A 902 -41.07 -20.49 12.53
C LYS A 902 -40.52 -19.28 13.30
N SER A 903 -40.16 -18.21 12.59
CA SER A 903 -39.46 -17.04 13.13
C SER A 903 -40.16 -15.71 12.81
N PRO A 904 -41.47 -15.55 13.07
CA PRO A 904 -42.28 -14.42 12.57
C PRO A 904 -41.70 -13.04 12.89
N LYS A 905 -41.22 -12.84 14.13
CA LYS A 905 -40.68 -11.56 14.58
C LYS A 905 -39.33 -11.25 13.95
N GLN A 906 -38.37 -12.18 14.00
CA GLN A 906 -37.05 -12.01 13.36
C GLN A 906 -37.19 -11.76 11.86
N PHE A 907 -38.15 -12.43 11.21
CA PHE A 907 -38.43 -12.25 9.79
C PHE A 907 -39.12 -10.90 9.49
N GLU A 908 -39.95 -10.36 10.41
CA GLU A 908 -40.46 -8.98 10.28
C GLU A 908 -39.34 -7.96 10.44
N ASP A 909 -38.46 -8.16 11.41
CA ASP A 909 -37.34 -7.28 11.72
C ASP A 909 -36.33 -7.26 10.57
N ALA A 910 -36.01 -8.41 9.97
CA ALA A 910 -35.20 -8.50 8.77
C ALA A 910 -35.84 -7.78 7.56
N GLN A 911 -37.13 -8.02 7.28
CA GLN A 911 -37.84 -7.38 6.18
C GLN A 911 -37.94 -5.85 6.36
N HIS A 912 -38.16 -5.39 7.59
CA HIS A 912 -38.22 -3.98 7.95
C HIS A 912 -36.86 -3.29 7.79
N ASN A 913 -35.78 -3.88 8.33
CA ASN A 913 -34.43 -3.34 8.23
C ASN A 913 -33.95 -3.24 6.77
N PHE A 914 -34.30 -4.22 5.93
CA PHE A 914 -34.02 -4.18 4.50
C PHE A 914 -34.71 -2.98 3.82
N ILE A 915 -36.00 -2.75 4.07
CA ILE A 915 -36.74 -1.61 3.51
C ILE A 915 -36.21 -0.28 4.05
N GLU A 916 -35.90 -0.20 5.34
CA GLU A 916 -35.32 0.99 5.97
C GLU A 916 -34.03 1.40 5.25
N ARG A 917 -33.11 0.45 5.04
CA ARG A 917 -31.81 0.68 4.40
C ARG A 917 -31.90 0.93 2.90
N THR A 918 -32.84 0.28 2.19
CA THR A 918 -32.87 0.31 0.71
C THR A 918 -33.85 1.30 0.10
N HIS A 919 -34.89 1.73 0.84
CA HIS A 919 -35.91 2.67 0.35
C HIS A 919 -35.96 3.94 1.20
N TYR A 920 -36.14 3.80 2.52
CA TYR A 920 -36.45 4.93 3.40
C TYR A 920 -35.24 5.86 3.64
N LYS A 921 -34.11 5.33 4.12
CA LYS A 921 -32.88 6.11 4.36
C LYS A 921 -32.34 6.79 3.10
N PRO A 922 -32.33 6.16 1.89
CA PRO A 922 -31.99 6.83 0.64
C PRO A 922 -32.93 8.00 0.27
N VAL A 923 -34.24 7.87 0.51
CA VAL A 923 -35.20 8.96 0.26
C VAL A 923 -34.95 10.13 1.22
N LEU A 924 -34.79 9.87 2.52
CA LEU A 924 -34.47 10.90 3.52
C LEU A 924 -33.18 11.67 3.18
N ALA A 925 -32.11 10.96 2.85
CA ALA A 925 -30.83 11.56 2.47
C ALA A 925 -30.95 12.42 1.20
N SER A 926 -31.73 11.95 0.22
CA SER A 926 -31.97 12.66 -1.04
C SER A 926 -32.83 13.93 -0.84
N VAL A 927 -33.86 13.90 0.01
CA VAL A 927 -34.67 15.08 0.35
C VAL A 927 -33.83 16.10 1.13
N LYS A 928 -33.07 15.66 2.15
CA LYS A 928 -32.16 16.55 2.90
C LYS A 928 -31.12 17.21 1.99
N LYS A 929 -30.59 16.50 0.98
CA LYS A 929 -29.68 17.08 -0.01
C LYS A 929 -30.35 18.12 -0.93
N GLN A 930 -31.63 17.97 -1.25
CA GLN A 930 -32.36 18.87 -2.15
C GLN A 930 -32.98 20.09 -1.46
N THR A 931 -33.21 20.03 -0.14
CA THR A 931 -34.01 21.04 0.59
C THR A 931 -33.36 21.54 1.88
N GLY A 932 -32.26 20.93 2.34
CA GLY A 932 -31.65 21.19 3.65
C GLY A 932 -32.38 20.56 4.84
N VAL A 933 -33.70 20.34 4.74
CA VAL A 933 -34.53 19.88 5.86
C VAL A 933 -34.25 18.42 6.22
N ASN A 934 -33.98 18.16 7.50
CA ASN A 934 -33.80 16.80 8.02
C ASN A 934 -35.13 16.22 8.53
N LEU A 935 -35.84 15.46 7.69
CA LEU A 935 -37.14 14.86 8.08
C LEU A 935 -37.04 13.82 9.21
N LEU A 936 -35.84 13.38 9.60
CA LEU A 936 -35.62 12.57 10.80
C LEU A 936 -35.91 13.32 12.12
N ASN A 937 -35.95 14.66 12.10
CA ASN A 937 -36.23 15.49 13.28
C ASN A 937 -37.74 15.72 13.54
N GLN A 938 -38.62 15.24 12.64
CA GLN A 938 -40.06 15.52 12.63
C GLN A 938 -40.89 14.41 13.29
N SER A 939 -42.22 14.49 13.29
CA SER A 939 -43.13 13.50 13.89
C SER A 939 -42.95 12.07 13.36
N GLU A 940 -43.31 11.07 14.18
CA GLU A 940 -43.35 9.66 13.76
C GLU A 940 -44.43 9.42 12.69
N THR A 941 -45.53 10.18 12.72
CA THR A 941 -46.51 10.19 11.63
C THR A 941 -45.91 10.63 10.29
N LEU A 942 -45.17 11.75 10.23
CA LEU A 942 -44.54 12.18 8.97
C LEU A 942 -43.47 11.18 8.50
N LYS A 943 -42.69 10.60 9.43
CA LYS A 943 -41.73 9.52 9.13
C LYS A 943 -42.42 8.31 8.49
N ASP A 944 -43.58 7.89 8.98
CA ASP A 944 -44.36 6.77 8.41
C ASP A 944 -45.00 7.14 7.05
N VAL A 945 -45.43 8.39 6.85
CA VAL A 945 -45.88 8.88 5.52
C VAL A 945 -44.73 8.84 4.50
N VAL A 946 -43.54 9.27 4.88
CA VAL A 946 -42.33 9.21 4.03
C VAL A 946 -41.93 7.76 3.77
N TRP A 947 -42.02 6.85 4.75
CA TRP A 947 -41.82 5.42 4.57
C TRP A 947 -42.80 4.82 3.55
N SER A 948 -44.10 5.06 3.73
CA SER A 948 -45.16 4.61 2.83
C SER A 948 -44.92 5.07 1.39
N CYS A 949 -44.55 6.34 1.20
CA CYS A 949 -44.17 6.86 -0.10
C CYS A 949 -42.91 6.18 -0.68
N SER A 950 -41.90 5.91 0.16
CA SER A 950 -40.63 5.30 -0.25
C SER A 950 -40.77 3.84 -0.71
N VAL A 951 -41.66 3.07 -0.09
CA VAL A 951 -41.97 1.69 -0.52
C VAL A 951 -42.75 1.69 -1.83
N GLN A 952 -43.77 2.55 -1.95
CA GLN A 952 -44.73 2.49 -3.04
C GLN A 952 -44.25 3.19 -4.34
N HIS A 953 -43.31 4.15 -4.25
CA HIS A 953 -42.93 5.00 -5.39
C HIS A 953 -41.43 5.03 -5.67
N GLN A 954 -41.02 4.40 -6.76
CA GLN A 954 -39.67 4.56 -7.32
C GLN A 954 -39.46 6.02 -7.75
N GLY A 955 -38.71 6.78 -6.95
CA GLY A 955 -38.47 8.22 -7.14
C GLY A 955 -39.13 9.14 -6.10
N ALA A 956 -39.68 8.61 -5.00
CA ALA A 956 -40.40 9.38 -3.97
C ALA A 956 -39.68 10.66 -3.49
N ALA A 957 -38.34 10.64 -3.38
CA ALA A 957 -37.55 11.79 -2.96
C ALA A 957 -37.74 13.06 -3.81
N GLY A 958 -38.16 12.95 -5.08
CA GLY A 958 -38.43 14.11 -5.94
C GLY A 958 -39.68 14.87 -5.47
N PHE A 959 -40.84 14.20 -5.48
CA PHE A 959 -42.10 14.84 -5.09
C PHE A 959 -42.16 15.19 -3.59
N ILE A 960 -41.40 14.50 -2.73
CA ILE A 960 -41.25 14.89 -1.32
C ILE A 960 -40.38 16.14 -1.18
N ALA A 961 -39.31 16.31 -1.98
CA ALA A 961 -38.53 17.54 -1.98
C ALA A 961 -39.34 18.73 -2.52
N GLU A 962 -40.13 18.54 -3.59
CA GLU A 962 -41.09 19.54 -4.08
C GLU A 962 -42.11 19.94 -2.99
N ALA A 963 -42.64 18.96 -2.25
CA ALA A 963 -43.60 19.20 -1.16
C ALA A 963 -42.98 19.93 0.05
N VAL A 964 -41.72 19.64 0.40
CA VAL A 964 -40.98 20.41 1.41
C VAL A 964 -40.76 21.86 0.95
N GLN A 965 -40.50 22.08 -0.34
CA GLN A 965 -40.30 23.42 -0.90
C GLN A 965 -41.59 24.24 -1.05
N SER A 966 -42.78 23.60 -1.07
CA SER A 966 -44.07 24.31 -1.16
C SER A 966 -44.68 24.68 0.20
N VAL A 967 -44.20 24.10 1.31
CA VAL A 967 -44.59 24.48 2.67
C VAL A 967 -43.83 25.74 3.11
N LYS A 968 -44.58 26.78 3.51
CA LYS A 968 -44.03 28.07 3.97
C LYS A 968 -43.82 28.18 5.49
N LEU A 969 -44.17 27.14 6.24
CA LEU A 969 -43.94 27.06 7.69
C LEU A 969 -42.49 26.65 7.98
N LYS A 970 -42.02 26.90 9.20
CA LYS A 970 -40.70 26.43 9.66
C LYS A 970 -40.76 24.95 10.07
N PRO A 971 -39.69 24.16 9.88
CA PRO A 971 -39.64 22.74 10.21
C PRO A 971 -39.42 22.47 11.72
N ASP A 972 -40.19 23.14 12.57
CA ASP A 972 -40.08 23.20 14.03
C ASP A 972 -41.43 23.01 14.77
N SER A 973 -42.50 22.64 14.05
CA SER A 973 -43.87 22.55 14.60
C SER A 973 -44.71 21.43 13.98
N LEU A 974 -45.69 20.91 14.73
CA LEU A 974 -46.63 19.92 14.20
C LEU A 974 -47.52 20.48 13.09
N ASP A 975 -47.75 21.81 13.03
CA ASP A 975 -48.45 22.44 11.91
C ASP A 975 -47.64 22.42 10.61
N TYR A 976 -46.31 22.47 10.68
CA TYR A 976 -45.44 22.20 9.51
C TYR A 976 -45.60 20.76 9.03
N ASP A 977 -45.60 19.78 9.93
CA ASP A 977 -45.83 18.38 9.56
C ASP A 977 -47.23 18.15 8.99
N LYS A 978 -48.25 18.82 9.55
CA LYS A 978 -49.63 18.83 9.04
C LYS A 978 -49.67 19.41 7.63
N ALA A 979 -49.00 20.53 7.37
CA ALA A 979 -48.88 21.13 6.05
C ALA A 979 -48.09 20.24 5.07
N LEU A 980 -47.01 19.59 5.53
CA LEU A 980 -46.15 18.76 4.70
C LEU A 980 -46.76 17.40 4.36
N ILE A 981 -47.47 16.75 5.27
CA ILE A 981 -48.28 15.55 4.96
C ILE A 981 -49.31 15.91 3.87
N ASN A 982 -50.00 17.03 4.02
CA ASN A 982 -50.92 17.53 3.00
C ASN A 982 -50.23 17.71 1.64
N ALA A 983 -49.14 18.49 1.58
CA ALA A 983 -48.37 18.75 0.37
C ALA A 983 -47.82 17.47 -0.29
N ILE A 984 -47.29 16.51 0.50
CA ILE A 984 -46.81 15.22 -0.01
C ILE A 984 -47.94 14.46 -0.73
N TYR A 985 -49.13 14.38 -0.13
CA TYR A 985 -50.27 13.70 -0.75
C TYR A 985 -50.82 14.45 -1.98
N ASP A 986 -50.78 15.78 -2.00
CA ASP A 986 -51.19 16.59 -3.16
C ASP A 986 -50.23 16.44 -4.35
N HIS A 987 -48.90 16.54 -4.13
CA HIS A 987 -47.91 16.27 -5.18
C HIS A 987 -47.99 14.81 -5.68
N ARG A 988 -48.15 13.84 -4.77
CA ARG A 988 -48.30 12.40 -5.10
C ARG A 988 -49.57 12.11 -5.92
N SER A 989 -50.69 12.75 -5.60
CA SER A 989 -51.93 12.68 -6.40
C SER A 989 -51.74 13.33 -7.78
N SER A 990 -51.10 14.50 -7.83
CA SER A 990 -50.77 15.21 -9.08
C SER A 990 -49.92 14.33 -10.02
N TYR A 991 -48.94 13.61 -9.48
CA TYR A 991 -48.06 12.73 -10.24
C TYR A 991 -48.80 11.54 -10.88
N VAL A 992 -49.74 10.92 -10.16
CA VAL A 992 -50.62 9.87 -10.72
C VAL A 992 -51.59 10.42 -11.76
N GLY A 993 -52.21 11.57 -11.51
CA GLY A 993 -53.09 12.26 -12.46
C GLY A 993 -52.38 12.54 -13.80
N LYS A 994 -51.16 13.09 -13.74
CA LYS A 994 -50.30 13.42 -14.90
C LYS A 994 -49.75 12.19 -15.65
N SER A 995 -49.83 10.99 -15.09
CA SER A 995 -49.29 9.77 -15.72
C SER A 995 -50.06 9.40 -17.00
N LYS A 996 -49.40 9.42 -18.16
CA LYS A 996 -49.97 8.90 -19.43
C LYS A 996 -49.95 7.36 -19.55
N LYS A 997 -49.52 6.63 -18.52
CA LYS A 997 -49.38 5.15 -18.55
C LYS A 997 -50.45 4.38 -17.75
N LEU A 998 -51.26 5.07 -16.95
CA LEU A 998 -52.30 4.47 -16.11
C LEU A 998 -53.69 4.65 -16.75
N LYS A 999 -54.50 3.58 -16.76
CA LYS A 999 -55.93 3.65 -17.17
C LYS A 999 -56.72 4.58 -16.22
N PRO A 1000 -57.81 5.23 -16.68
CA PRO A 1000 -58.59 6.17 -15.86
C PRO A 1000 -59.03 5.58 -14.52
N ASP A 1001 -59.59 4.37 -14.52
CA ASP A 1001 -60.14 3.69 -13.34
C ASP A 1001 -59.04 3.38 -12.31
N ILE A 1002 -57.84 3.05 -12.78
CA ILE A 1002 -56.66 2.80 -11.94
C ILE A 1002 -56.18 4.11 -11.30
N LYS A 1003 -56.26 5.25 -12.01
CA LYS A 1003 -55.97 6.57 -11.41
C LYS A 1003 -56.98 6.91 -10.32
N ALA A 1004 -58.28 6.77 -10.60
CA ALA A 1004 -59.35 7.05 -9.64
C ALA A 1004 -59.17 6.22 -8.36
N ASN A 1005 -58.93 4.91 -8.49
CA ASN A 1005 -58.69 4.02 -7.36
C ASN A 1005 -57.43 4.38 -6.55
N LEU A 1006 -56.33 4.76 -7.22
CA LEU A 1006 -55.11 5.23 -6.53
C LEU A 1006 -55.32 6.57 -5.81
N GLN A 1007 -56.04 7.52 -6.42
CA GLN A 1007 -56.33 8.82 -5.80
C GLN A 1007 -57.28 8.67 -4.61
N ALA A 1008 -58.29 7.80 -4.70
CA ALA A 1008 -59.15 7.43 -3.57
C ALA A 1008 -58.34 6.77 -2.44
N ARG A 1009 -57.37 5.89 -2.76
CA ARG A 1009 -56.47 5.31 -1.75
C ARG A 1009 -55.61 6.38 -1.07
N TYR A 1010 -55.05 7.32 -1.82
CA TYR A 1010 -54.24 8.41 -1.27
C TYR A 1010 -55.04 9.36 -0.38
N ALA A 1011 -56.30 9.65 -0.73
CA ALA A 1011 -57.20 10.42 0.14
C ALA A 1011 -57.45 9.69 1.47
N LYS A 1012 -57.59 8.36 1.45
CA LYS A 1012 -57.72 7.54 2.66
C LYS A 1012 -56.43 7.46 3.48
N GLU A 1013 -55.28 7.22 2.83
CA GLU A 1013 -53.96 7.24 3.49
C GLU A 1013 -53.69 8.61 4.16
N ARG A 1014 -54.01 9.73 3.49
CA ARG A 1014 -53.90 11.10 4.02
C ARG A 1014 -54.79 11.31 5.24
N LYS A 1015 -56.05 10.88 5.20
CA LYS A 1015 -56.97 10.99 6.34
C LYS A 1015 -56.48 10.16 7.53
N ASP A 1016 -56.07 8.92 7.29
CA ASP A 1016 -55.56 8.03 8.33
C ASP A 1016 -54.27 8.61 8.96
N ALA A 1017 -53.36 9.19 8.17
CA ALA A 1017 -52.17 9.87 8.68
C ALA A 1017 -52.51 11.12 9.51
N LEU A 1018 -53.38 12.01 9.01
CA LEU A 1018 -53.75 13.23 9.74
C LEU A 1018 -54.46 12.96 11.08
N VAL A 1019 -55.19 11.84 11.19
CA VAL A 1019 -55.75 11.39 12.47
C VAL A 1019 -54.66 10.93 13.45
N VAL A 1020 -53.63 10.22 12.98
CA VAL A 1020 -52.51 9.82 13.85
C VAL A 1020 -51.64 11.02 14.24
N LEU A 1021 -51.46 12.01 13.36
CA LEU A 1021 -50.77 13.26 13.72
C LEU A 1021 -51.52 14.04 14.80
N GLN A 1022 -52.86 14.07 14.75
CA GLN A 1022 -53.66 14.68 15.81
C GLN A 1022 -53.49 13.91 17.13
N GLN A 1023 -53.43 12.57 17.09
CA GLN A 1023 -53.05 11.71 18.24
C GLN A 1023 -51.55 11.75 18.63
N GLU A 1024 -50.77 12.65 18.02
CA GLU A 1024 -49.40 13.02 18.40
C GLU A 1024 -49.31 14.52 18.76
N GLN A 1025 -50.44 15.23 18.71
CA GLN A 1025 -50.64 16.63 19.10
C GLN A 1025 -51.51 16.77 20.37
N ASP A 1026 -52.45 15.85 20.56
CA ASP A 1026 -53.33 15.68 21.73
C ASP A 1026 -52.67 14.83 22.84
#